data_AF-A0A4Z2ICE6-F1
#
_entry.id   AF-A0A4Z2ICE6-F1
#
_cell.length_a   1.000
_cell.length_b   1.000
_cell.length_c   1.000
_cell.angle_alpha   90.00
_cell.angle_beta   90.00
_cell.angle_gamma   90.00
#
_symmetry.space_group_name_H-M   'P 1'
#
loop_
_entity.id
_entity.type
_entity.pdbx_description
1 polymer ?
#
loop_
_entity_poly.entity_id
_entity_poly.type
_entity_poly.pdbx_seq_one_letter_code
_entity_poly.pdbx_strand_id
1 'polypeptide(L)'
;MPTTQQSPQDEQEKLLDEAVQAVKVQSFQMKRCLDKNKLMDALKHASNMLGELRTSMLSPKSYYELFFSDMAISDELHYLEVYLTDEFAKGRKVADLYELVQYAGNIIPRLYLLITVGVVYVRSFPQSRKDILKDLVEMCRGVQHPLRGLFLRNYLLQCTRNILPDDGEQPEGTEEMTGDINDSIDFVLLNFAEMNKLWVRMQHQGHSRDREKREKERQELRILVGTNLVRLSQLEGVNVDKYKQIVLSGVLEQVVNCRDPLAQEYLMECIIQVFPDEFHLQTLNPFLRSCAELHQHVNVKNIIIALIDRLALFAHREDGPGIPAEIKLFDIFSQQVATVIQSRQDMPSEDVVSLQVSLINLAMKCYPDRVDYVDKVLESTVDIFNKLNLEHIATSSAVSKELTRLLKIPVDTYNNILTVLQLKHFPPLFEYFDYESRKTMSCYVLTNTLEYNTTILAQEQVDSILNLVATLIQDQPDQPADDPDPEDFAEEQSLVGRFIHLLHSEDPDQQYLDDKWEKKCQKIFSFAHQTISALIKAELAELPLRLFLQGALAAGEIGFENHETVAYEFMSQAFSLYEDEISDSKAQLAAITLIIGTFERMRCFSEENHEPLRTQCALAASKLLKKPDQCRAVSICAHLFWSGRSTDKSGKEIRDGKRVMECLKKALKIANQCMDPSLQVQLFIEILNRYVCFYERENDAVTVQVLNQLIQKIREDLPNLEASEETEQINKHFNNTLEHLRLQRESPESEGPAYEGLVL
;
A
#
# COMPACT_ATOMS: atom_id res chain seq x y z
N MET A 1 -4.60 -51.89 35.23
CA MET A 1 -4.16 -51.11 34.06
C MET A 1 -5.41 -50.55 33.40
N PRO A 2 -5.54 -49.23 33.22
CA PRO A 2 -6.60 -48.70 32.39
C PRO A 2 -6.25 -49.03 30.94
N THR A 3 -7.17 -49.66 30.23
CA THR A 3 -7.11 -49.81 28.77
C THR A 3 -6.99 -48.41 28.18
N THR A 4 -5.84 -48.12 27.56
CA THR A 4 -5.63 -46.93 26.73
C THR A 4 -6.73 -46.90 25.68
N GLN A 5 -7.68 -45.96 25.80
CA GLN A 5 -8.62 -45.67 24.73
C GLN A 5 -7.79 -45.22 23.52
N GLN A 6 -7.79 -46.03 22.46
CA GLN A 6 -7.15 -45.68 21.19
C GLN A 6 -7.79 -44.40 20.65
N SER A 7 -6.98 -43.53 20.03
CA SER A 7 -7.52 -42.31 19.46
C SER A 7 -8.43 -42.67 18.28
N PRO A 8 -9.50 -41.89 18.00
CA PRO A 8 -10.38 -42.13 16.86
C PRO A 8 -9.67 -42.14 15.50
N GLN A 9 -8.46 -41.57 15.42
CA GLN A 9 -7.63 -41.52 14.22
C GLN A 9 -6.87 -42.84 14.00
N ASP A 10 -6.31 -43.42 15.07
CA ASP A 10 -5.62 -44.73 15.00
C ASP A 10 -6.58 -45.85 14.58
N GLU A 11 -7.85 -45.76 14.99
CA GLU A 11 -8.89 -46.72 14.59
C GLU A 11 -9.25 -46.60 13.10
N GLN A 12 -9.27 -45.38 12.55
CA GLN A 12 -9.50 -45.15 11.12
C GLN A 12 -8.34 -45.66 10.25
N GLU A 13 -7.09 -45.42 10.66
CA GLU A 13 -5.91 -45.94 9.96
C GLU A 13 -5.91 -47.46 9.92
N LYS A 14 -6.22 -48.12 11.05
CA LYS A 14 -6.30 -49.58 11.09
C LYS A 14 -7.37 -50.14 10.16
N LEU A 15 -8.56 -49.56 10.15
CA LEU A 15 -9.65 -49.98 9.25
C LEU A 15 -9.27 -49.78 7.78
N LEU A 16 -8.56 -48.70 7.47
CA LEU A 16 -8.05 -48.43 6.12
C LEU A 16 -6.99 -49.46 5.71
N ASP A 17 -6.01 -49.74 6.56
CA ASP A 17 -4.95 -50.70 6.28
C ASP A 17 -5.49 -52.12 6.07
N GLU A 18 -6.47 -52.54 6.86
CA GLU A 18 -7.14 -53.84 6.69
C GLU A 18 -7.85 -53.92 5.32
N ALA A 19 -8.56 -52.86 4.93
CA ALA A 19 -9.24 -52.80 3.63
C ALA A 19 -8.24 -52.78 2.46
N VAL A 20 -7.18 -51.97 2.54
CA VAL A 20 -6.12 -51.89 1.51
C VAL A 20 -5.41 -53.24 1.36
N GLN A 21 -5.11 -53.92 2.47
CA GLN A 21 -4.49 -55.23 2.42
C GLN A 21 -5.42 -56.28 1.78
N ALA A 22 -6.72 -56.24 2.05
CA ALA A 22 -7.70 -57.10 1.40
C ALA A 22 -7.77 -56.84 -0.11
N VAL A 23 -7.78 -55.56 -0.53
CA VAL A 23 -7.73 -55.13 -1.93
C VAL A 23 -6.48 -55.67 -2.62
N LYS A 24 -5.31 -55.58 -1.97
CA LYS A 24 -4.04 -56.08 -2.51
C LYS A 24 -4.02 -57.59 -2.72
N VAL A 25 -4.62 -58.35 -1.80
CA VAL A 25 -4.73 -59.81 -1.93
C VAL A 25 -5.65 -60.19 -3.09
N GLN A 26 -6.82 -59.55 -3.21
CA GLN A 26 -7.78 -59.86 -4.27
C GLN A 26 -7.31 -59.39 -5.65
N SER A 27 -6.70 -58.21 -5.76
CA SER A 27 -6.13 -57.70 -7.01
C SER A 27 -4.99 -58.57 -7.53
N PHE A 28 -4.11 -59.06 -6.66
CA PHE A 28 -3.05 -60.00 -7.04
C PHE A 28 -3.63 -61.30 -7.62
N GLN A 29 -4.68 -61.83 -7.00
CA GLN A 29 -5.38 -63.03 -7.50
C GLN A 29 -6.11 -62.74 -8.82
N MET A 30 -6.72 -61.57 -8.95
CA MET A 30 -7.34 -61.10 -10.19
C MET A 30 -6.33 -61.07 -11.34
N LYS A 31 -5.21 -60.36 -11.19
CA LYS A 31 -4.12 -60.28 -12.20
C LYS A 31 -3.61 -61.67 -12.60
N ARG A 32 -3.36 -62.54 -11.62
CA ARG A 32 -2.92 -63.92 -11.86
C ARG A 32 -3.96 -64.75 -12.63
N CYS A 33 -5.25 -64.50 -12.43
CA CYS A 33 -6.31 -65.14 -13.19
C CYS A 33 -6.42 -64.58 -14.63
N LEU A 34 -6.19 -63.28 -14.81
CA LEU A 34 -6.09 -62.65 -16.14
C LEU A 34 -4.92 -63.23 -16.96
N ASP A 35 -3.74 -63.39 -16.36
CA ASP A 35 -2.58 -64.03 -17.02
C ASP A 35 -2.87 -65.46 -17.48
N LYS A 36 -3.75 -66.16 -16.76
CA LYS A 36 -4.20 -67.53 -17.09
C LYS A 36 -5.41 -67.56 -18.02
N ASN A 37 -5.85 -66.42 -18.56
CA ASN A 37 -7.06 -66.26 -19.37
C ASN A 37 -8.36 -66.75 -18.68
N LYS A 38 -8.40 -66.73 -17.35
CA LYS A 38 -9.58 -67.11 -16.56
C LYS A 38 -10.40 -65.89 -16.18
N LEU A 39 -11.10 -65.30 -17.16
CA LEU A 39 -11.81 -64.04 -16.98
C LEU A 39 -12.89 -64.11 -15.89
N MET A 40 -13.70 -65.18 -15.83
CA MET A 40 -14.77 -65.29 -14.83
C MET A 40 -14.22 -65.37 -13.40
N ASP A 41 -13.11 -66.08 -13.20
CA ASP A 41 -12.44 -66.14 -11.90
C ASP A 41 -11.84 -64.77 -11.54
N ALA A 42 -11.26 -64.06 -12.53
CA ALA A 42 -10.77 -62.70 -12.34
C ALA A 42 -11.89 -61.74 -11.94
N LEU A 43 -13.05 -61.78 -12.61
CA LEU A 43 -14.23 -60.97 -12.26
C LEU A 43 -14.77 -61.29 -10.86
N LYS A 44 -14.67 -62.54 -10.41
CA LYS A 44 -15.03 -62.91 -9.04
C LYS A 44 -14.07 -62.28 -8.02
N HIS A 45 -12.77 -62.29 -8.27
CA HIS A 45 -11.79 -61.60 -7.43
C HIS A 45 -11.97 -60.08 -7.46
N ALA A 46 -12.25 -59.50 -8.64
CA ALA A 46 -12.58 -58.08 -8.79
C ALA A 46 -13.85 -57.73 -7.98
N SER A 47 -14.89 -58.57 -8.03
CA SER A 47 -16.11 -58.37 -7.25
C SER A 47 -15.86 -58.45 -5.73
N ASN A 48 -14.94 -59.31 -5.28
CA ASN A 48 -14.57 -59.39 -3.87
C ASN A 48 -13.78 -58.14 -3.44
N MET A 49 -12.83 -57.70 -4.27
CA MET A 49 -12.08 -56.46 -4.07
C MET A 49 -13.01 -55.24 -3.95
N LEU A 50 -13.98 -55.12 -4.86
CA LEU A 50 -14.99 -54.06 -4.84
C LEU A 50 -15.98 -54.19 -3.66
N GLY A 51 -15.99 -55.34 -2.99
CA GLY A 51 -16.74 -55.55 -1.76
C GLY A 51 -16.32 -54.59 -0.65
N GLU A 52 -15.04 -54.22 -0.59
CA GLU A 52 -14.49 -53.32 0.43
C GLU A 52 -15.06 -51.89 0.33
N LEU A 53 -15.40 -51.42 -0.88
CA LEU A 53 -16.05 -50.12 -1.11
C LEU A 53 -17.46 -50.02 -0.52
N ARG A 54 -18.02 -51.13 -0.03
CA ARG A 54 -19.34 -51.15 0.65
C ARG A 54 -19.25 -50.76 2.13
N THR A 55 -18.07 -50.45 2.66
CA THR A 55 -17.95 -49.99 4.04
C THR A 55 -18.65 -48.63 4.26
N SER A 56 -19.15 -48.40 5.47
CA SER A 56 -19.62 -47.09 5.98
C SER A 56 -18.76 -46.59 7.14
N MET A 57 -17.76 -47.36 7.56
CA MET A 57 -16.97 -47.09 8.76
C MET A 57 -15.80 -46.14 8.49
N LEU A 58 -15.41 -46.00 7.23
CA LEU A 58 -14.32 -45.11 6.83
C LEU A 58 -14.81 -43.67 6.72
N SER A 59 -13.96 -42.76 7.18
CA SER A 59 -14.10 -41.33 6.91
C SER A 59 -14.02 -41.05 5.41
N PRO A 60 -14.57 -39.93 4.92
CA PRO A 60 -14.46 -39.53 3.52
C PRO A 60 -13.03 -39.50 2.98
N LYS A 61 -12.07 -39.04 3.79
CA LYS A 61 -10.65 -39.03 3.46
C LYS A 61 -10.07 -40.44 3.33
N SER A 62 -10.32 -41.30 4.31
CA SER A 62 -9.87 -42.70 4.24
C SER A 62 -10.54 -43.46 3.10
N TYR A 63 -11.81 -43.15 2.79
CA TYR A 63 -12.51 -43.72 1.64
C TYR A 63 -11.91 -43.21 0.32
N TYR A 64 -11.53 -41.93 0.24
CA TYR A 64 -10.81 -41.37 -0.89
C TYR A 64 -9.45 -42.08 -1.08
N GLU A 65 -8.69 -42.29 -0.01
CA GLU A 65 -7.40 -43.00 -0.06
C GLU A 65 -7.58 -44.46 -0.51
N LEU A 66 -8.59 -45.17 0.00
CA LEU A 66 -8.93 -46.53 -0.45
C LEU A 66 -9.33 -46.57 -1.94
N PHE A 67 -9.80 -45.46 -2.50
CA PHE A 67 -10.26 -45.36 -3.88
C PHE A 67 -9.18 -44.87 -4.86
N PHE A 68 -8.36 -43.87 -4.48
CA PHE A 68 -7.46 -43.12 -5.36
C PHE A 68 -5.96 -43.21 -5.06
N SER A 69 -5.52 -43.77 -3.93
CA SER A 69 -4.06 -43.88 -3.65
C SER A 69 -3.35 -44.85 -4.61
N ASP A 70 -2.02 -44.75 -4.77
CA ASP A 70 -1.17 -45.50 -5.73
C ASP A 70 -1.12 -47.06 -5.57
N MET A 71 -2.09 -47.66 -4.88
CA MET A 71 -2.34 -49.11 -4.82
C MET A 71 -3.84 -49.42 -4.67
N ALA A 72 -4.71 -48.48 -5.07
CA ALA A 72 -6.14 -48.50 -4.80
C ALA A 72 -6.96 -49.14 -5.92
N ILE A 73 -8.24 -49.35 -5.61
CA ILE A 73 -9.20 -50.10 -6.44
C ILE A 73 -9.33 -49.52 -7.86
N SER A 74 -9.22 -48.20 -8.05
CA SER A 74 -9.33 -47.57 -9.37
C SER A 74 -8.23 -48.03 -10.34
N ASP A 75 -6.97 -48.07 -9.89
CA ASP A 75 -5.84 -48.51 -10.72
C ASP A 75 -5.93 -50.00 -11.05
N GLU A 76 -6.39 -50.78 -10.08
CA GLU A 76 -6.62 -52.21 -10.26
C GLU A 76 -7.75 -52.49 -11.27
N LEU A 77 -8.82 -51.69 -11.25
CA LEU A 77 -9.86 -51.74 -12.27
C LEU A 77 -9.36 -51.25 -13.63
N HIS A 78 -8.47 -50.25 -13.68
CA HIS A 78 -7.87 -49.82 -14.94
C HIS A 78 -7.03 -50.94 -15.58
N TYR A 79 -6.31 -51.75 -14.79
CA TYR A 79 -5.64 -52.94 -15.33
C TYR A 79 -6.64 -53.92 -15.99
N LEU A 80 -7.80 -54.12 -15.36
CA LEU A 80 -8.87 -54.96 -15.92
C LEU A 80 -9.48 -54.33 -17.18
N GLU A 81 -9.69 -53.01 -17.20
CA GLU A 81 -10.18 -52.25 -18.37
C GLU A 81 -9.25 -52.42 -19.58
N VAL A 82 -7.94 -52.21 -19.38
CA VAL A 82 -6.92 -52.31 -20.43
C VAL A 82 -6.86 -53.74 -20.95
N TYR A 83 -6.83 -54.74 -20.06
CA TYR A 83 -6.86 -56.15 -20.45
C TYR A 83 -8.08 -56.48 -21.33
N LEU A 84 -9.28 -56.03 -20.93
CA LEU A 84 -10.51 -56.27 -21.68
C LEU A 84 -10.49 -55.54 -23.04
N THR A 85 -10.01 -54.30 -23.07
CA THR A 85 -9.87 -53.51 -24.31
C THR A 85 -8.96 -54.25 -25.31
N ASP A 86 -7.81 -54.73 -24.85
CA ASP A 86 -6.85 -55.48 -25.67
C ASP A 86 -7.40 -56.80 -26.20
N GLU A 87 -8.11 -57.56 -25.36
CA GLU A 87 -8.71 -58.84 -25.78
C GLU A 87 -9.81 -58.63 -26.83
N PHE A 88 -10.63 -57.59 -26.68
CA PHE A 88 -11.65 -57.22 -27.65
C PHE A 88 -11.05 -56.72 -28.97
N ALA A 89 -9.98 -55.91 -28.90
CA ALA A 89 -9.25 -55.43 -30.08
C ALA A 89 -8.58 -56.59 -30.86
N LYS A 90 -8.10 -57.62 -30.17
CA LYS A 90 -7.54 -58.85 -30.79
C LYS A 90 -8.61 -59.78 -31.36
N GLY A 91 -9.89 -59.39 -31.34
CA GLY A 91 -11.02 -60.18 -31.86
C GLY A 91 -11.51 -61.29 -30.92
N ARG A 92 -10.95 -61.42 -29.70
CA ARG A 92 -11.37 -62.40 -28.69
C ARG A 92 -12.51 -61.85 -27.84
N LYS A 93 -13.61 -61.47 -28.51
CA LYS A 93 -14.79 -60.86 -27.87
C LYS A 93 -15.54 -61.92 -27.04
N VAL A 94 -15.73 -61.62 -25.76
CA VAL A 94 -16.57 -62.45 -24.88
C VAL A 94 -18.02 -62.00 -25.04
N ALA A 95 -18.90 -62.90 -25.50
CA ALA A 95 -20.31 -62.60 -25.70
C ALA A 95 -21.00 -62.31 -24.36
N ASP A 96 -21.99 -61.41 -24.38
CA ASP A 96 -22.86 -61.06 -23.25
C ASP A 96 -22.13 -60.59 -21.99
N LEU A 97 -20.88 -60.11 -22.12
CA LEU A 97 -20.08 -59.64 -20.98
C LEU A 97 -20.76 -58.49 -20.22
N TYR A 98 -21.47 -57.60 -20.92
CA TYR A 98 -22.26 -56.52 -20.32
C TYR A 98 -23.39 -57.04 -19.42
N GLU A 99 -24.00 -58.18 -19.74
CA GLU A 99 -25.02 -58.82 -18.90
C GLU A 99 -24.37 -59.64 -17.76
N LEU A 100 -23.30 -60.37 -18.06
CA LEU A 100 -22.62 -61.26 -17.10
C LEU A 100 -22.13 -60.53 -15.85
N VAL A 101 -21.59 -59.32 -15.99
CA VAL A 101 -21.16 -58.51 -14.84
C VAL A 101 -22.34 -58.04 -13.97
N GLN A 102 -23.56 -58.03 -14.52
CA GLN A 102 -24.77 -57.67 -13.77
C GLN A 102 -25.25 -58.76 -12.81
N TYR A 103 -24.78 -60.00 -12.97
CA TYR A 103 -25.07 -61.11 -12.06
C TYR A 103 -24.36 -60.97 -10.70
N ALA A 104 -23.46 -60.01 -10.54
CA ALA A 104 -22.90 -59.64 -9.24
C ALA A 104 -24.03 -59.20 -8.29
N GLY A 105 -24.26 -59.97 -7.21
CA GLY A 105 -25.39 -59.75 -6.31
C GLY A 105 -25.36 -58.43 -5.54
N ASN A 106 -24.18 -57.85 -5.31
CA ASN A 106 -24.03 -56.57 -4.62
C ASN A 106 -23.93 -55.41 -5.64
N ILE A 107 -24.71 -54.35 -5.43
CA ILE A 107 -24.84 -53.23 -6.37
C ILE A 107 -23.54 -52.46 -6.63
N ILE A 108 -22.68 -52.29 -5.61
CA ILE A 108 -21.42 -51.55 -5.76
C ILE A 108 -20.45 -52.30 -6.69
N PRO A 109 -20.04 -53.56 -6.41
CA PRO A 109 -19.27 -54.36 -7.35
C PRO A 109 -19.88 -54.42 -8.75
N ARG A 110 -21.20 -54.60 -8.81
CA ARG A 110 -21.94 -54.66 -10.06
C ARG A 110 -21.74 -53.42 -10.92
N LEU A 111 -21.96 -52.23 -10.37
CA LEU A 111 -21.91 -50.99 -11.15
C LEU A 111 -20.48 -50.61 -11.54
N TYR A 112 -19.47 -50.83 -10.68
CA TYR A 112 -18.07 -50.60 -11.07
C TYR A 112 -17.62 -51.51 -12.21
N LEU A 113 -17.97 -52.80 -12.16
CA LEU A 113 -17.71 -53.73 -13.27
C LEU A 113 -18.52 -53.36 -14.52
N LEU A 114 -19.78 -52.96 -14.35
CA LEU A 114 -20.65 -52.53 -15.46
C LEU A 114 -20.10 -51.28 -16.16
N ILE A 115 -19.60 -50.28 -15.42
CA ILE A 115 -18.95 -49.10 -16.00
C ILE A 115 -17.69 -49.49 -16.77
N THR A 116 -16.85 -50.33 -16.16
CA THR A 116 -15.59 -50.80 -16.76
C THR A 116 -15.84 -51.54 -18.07
N VAL A 117 -16.80 -52.48 -18.08
CA VAL A 117 -17.20 -53.21 -19.29
C VAL A 117 -17.94 -52.29 -20.27
N GLY A 118 -18.79 -51.39 -19.79
CA GLY A 118 -19.54 -50.45 -20.61
C GLY A 118 -18.63 -49.55 -21.46
N VAL A 119 -17.54 -49.05 -20.86
CA VAL A 119 -16.53 -48.26 -21.58
C VAL A 119 -15.83 -49.09 -22.66
N VAL A 120 -15.50 -50.34 -22.38
CA VAL A 120 -14.93 -51.27 -23.37
C VAL A 120 -15.91 -51.53 -24.52
N TYR A 121 -17.21 -51.65 -24.21
CA TYR A 121 -18.26 -51.82 -25.20
C TYR A 121 -18.45 -50.57 -26.05
N VAL A 122 -18.43 -49.37 -25.46
CA VAL A 122 -18.51 -48.11 -26.22
C VAL A 122 -17.35 -48.00 -27.22
N ARG A 123 -16.14 -48.40 -26.83
CA ARG A 123 -14.97 -48.43 -27.74
C ARG A 123 -15.07 -49.51 -28.82
N SER A 124 -15.62 -50.68 -28.47
CA SER A 124 -15.66 -51.85 -29.36
C SER A 124 -16.88 -51.89 -30.28
N PHE A 125 -17.94 -51.17 -29.93
CA PHE A 125 -19.24 -51.12 -30.61
C PHE A 125 -19.78 -49.67 -30.61
N PRO A 126 -19.27 -48.80 -31.51
CA PRO A 126 -19.63 -47.39 -31.58
C PRO A 126 -21.15 -47.15 -31.77
N GLN A 127 -21.86 -48.11 -32.37
CA GLN A 127 -23.30 -48.06 -32.61
C GLN A 127 -24.14 -48.08 -31.33
N SER A 128 -23.62 -48.61 -30.23
CA SER A 128 -24.33 -48.67 -28.93
C SER A 128 -23.89 -47.58 -27.97
N ARG A 129 -23.05 -46.63 -28.41
CA ARG A 129 -22.43 -45.63 -27.55
C ARG A 129 -23.46 -44.80 -26.78
N LYS A 130 -24.43 -44.22 -27.49
CA LYS A 130 -25.49 -43.41 -26.88
C LYS A 130 -26.28 -44.18 -25.82
N ASP A 131 -26.72 -45.38 -26.18
CA ASP A 131 -27.58 -46.21 -25.32
C ASP A 131 -26.84 -46.68 -24.07
N ILE A 132 -25.57 -47.10 -24.20
CA ILE A 132 -24.75 -47.52 -23.05
C ILE A 132 -24.45 -46.33 -22.14
N LEU A 133 -24.06 -45.17 -22.66
CA LEU A 133 -23.81 -44.00 -21.82
C LEU A 133 -25.06 -43.61 -21.03
N LYS A 134 -26.22 -43.59 -21.70
CA LYS A 134 -27.51 -43.30 -21.06
C LYS A 134 -27.89 -44.36 -20.03
N ASP A 135 -27.71 -45.63 -20.33
CA ASP A 135 -27.97 -46.73 -19.41
C ASP A 135 -27.08 -46.66 -18.16
N LEU A 136 -25.76 -46.45 -18.32
CA LEU A 136 -24.82 -46.36 -17.20
C LEU A 136 -25.18 -45.24 -16.22
N VAL A 137 -25.49 -44.03 -16.70
CA VAL A 137 -25.83 -42.90 -15.83
C VAL A 137 -27.19 -43.10 -15.13
N GLU A 138 -28.15 -43.75 -15.80
CA GLU A 138 -29.45 -44.11 -15.25
C GLU A 138 -29.33 -45.21 -14.19
N MET A 139 -28.56 -46.26 -14.46
CA MET A 139 -28.30 -47.36 -13.53
C MET A 139 -27.55 -46.90 -12.28
N CYS A 140 -26.71 -45.85 -12.39
CA CYS A 140 -26.08 -45.19 -11.25
C CYS A 140 -27.09 -44.53 -10.29
N ARG A 141 -28.35 -44.27 -10.70
CA ARG A 141 -29.42 -43.82 -9.77
C ARG A 141 -29.73 -44.88 -8.71
N GLY A 142 -29.35 -46.15 -8.91
CA GLY A 142 -29.52 -47.20 -7.92
C GLY A 142 -28.73 -46.98 -6.62
N VAL A 143 -27.68 -46.16 -6.62
CA VAL A 143 -26.85 -45.88 -5.44
C VAL A 143 -27.15 -44.48 -4.89
N GLN A 144 -28.03 -44.43 -3.89
CA GLN A 144 -28.47 -43.18 -3.24
C GLN A 144 -27.63 -42.81 -2.00
N HIS A 145 -26.68 -43.66 -1.60
CA HIS A 145 -25.78 -43.37 -0.47
C HIS A 145 -24.80 -42.25 -0.88
N PRO A 146 -24.71 -41.13 -0.14
CA PRO A 146 -23.94 -39.95 -0.56
C PRO A 146 -22.48 -40.22 -0.93
N LEU A 147 -21.71 -40.79 0.01
CA LEU A 147 -20.28 -41.05 -0.19
C LEU A 147 -20.03 -42.00 -1.37
N ARG A 148 -20.56 -43.22 -1.30
CA ARG A 148 -20.38 -44.26 -2.33
C ARG A 148 -20.91 -43.84 -3.70
N GLY A 149 -22.04 -43.13 -3.73
CA GLY A 149 -22.63 -42.63 -4.97
C GLY A 149 -21.76 -41.54 -5.62
N LEU A 150 -21.17 -40.63 -4.83
CA LEU A 150 -20.24 -39.62 -5.34
C LEU A 150 -19.00 -40.25 -5.97
N PHE A 151 -18.36 -41.22 -5.29
CA PHE A 151 -17.19 -41.91 -5.84
C PHE A 151 -17.52 -42.75 -7.08
N LEU A 152 -18.64 -43.47 -7.07
CA LEU A 152 -19.09 -44.24 -8.24
C LEU A 152 -19.34 -43.34 -9.46
N ARG A 153 -20.01 -42.19 -9.25
CA ARG A 153 -20.29 -41.23 -10.31
C ARG A 153 -19.05 -40.47 -10.78
N ASN A 154 -18.09 -40.24 -9.89
CA ASN A 154 -16.80 -39.68 -10.27
C ASN A 154 -15.98 -40.69 -11.10
N TYR A 155 -15.98 -41.97 -10.72
CA TYR A 155 -15.38 -43.05 -11.51
C TYR A 155 -16.02 -43.16 -12.89
N LEU A 156 -17.36 -43.12 -12.98
CA LEU A 156 -18.09 -43.06 -14.25
C LEU A 156 -17.56 -41.93 -15.13
N LEU A 157 -17.43 -40.73 -14.58
CA LEU A 157 -16.94 -39.55 -15.31
C LEU A 157 -15.48 -39.71 -15.77
N GLN A 158 -14.63 -40.33 -14.96
CA GLN A 158 -13.23 -40.60 -15.31
C GLN A 158 -13.11 -41.63 -16.44
N CYS A 159 -13.82 -42.76 -16.34
CA CYS A 159 -13.78 -43.79 -17.38
C CYS A 159 -14.41 -43.30 -18.69
N THR A 160 -15.42 -42.44 -18.62
CA THR A 160 -16.09 -41.88 -19.81
C THR A 160 -15.33 -40.71 -20.44
N ARG A 161 -14.24 -40.23 -19.84
CA ARG A 161 -13.52 -39.03 -20.30
C ARG A 161 -13.25 -39.03 -21.80
N ASN A 162 -12.62 -40.07 -22.33
CA ASN A 162 -12.17 -40.09 -23.73
C ASN A 162 -13.16 -40.73 -24.72
N ILE A 163 -14.41 -40.97 -24.29
CA ILE A 163 -15.42 -41.69 -25.13
C ILE A 163 -16.74 -40.92 -25.26
N LEU A 164 -16.84 -39.74 -24.63
CA LEU A 164 -18.01 -38.88 -24.79
C LEU A 164 -18.05 -38.35 -26.23
N PRO A 165 -19.22 -38.43 -26.93
CA PRO A 165 -19.39 -37.80 -28.22
C PRO A 165 -18.98 -36.31 -28.23
N ASP A 166 -18.19 -35.89 -29.21
CA ASP A 166 -17.77 -34.49 -29.38
C ASP A 166 -17.75 -34.05 -30.86
N ASP A 167 -17.85 -32.74 -31.10
CA ASP A 167 -17.77 -32.16 -32.44
C ASP A 167 -16.30 -32.17 -32.90
N GLY A 168 -15.92 -33.13 -33.75
CA GLY A 168 -14.54 -33.29 -34.24
C GLY A 168 -14.12 -34.73 -34.51
N GLU A 169 -14.91 -35.70 -34.01
CA GLU A 169 -14.69 -37.11 -34.30
C GLU A 169 -15.01 -37.41 -35.78
N GLN A 170 -13.99 -37.75 -36.57
CA GLN A 170 -14.21 -38.33 -37.90
C GLN A 170 -14.62 -39.79 -37.74
N PRO A 171 -15.66 -40.27 -38.44
CA PRO A 171 -15.97 -41.69 -38.43
C PRO A 171 -14.81 -42.46 -39.09
N GLU A 172 -14.05 -43.20 -38.28
CA GLU A 172 -13.08 -44.18 -38.77
C GLU A 172 -13.84 -45.40 -39.32
N GLY A 173 -14.36 -45.31 -40.54
CA GLY A 173 -14.92 -46.43 -41.29
C GLY A 173 -16.41 -46.33 -41.65
N THR A 174 -17.00 -47.46 -42.01
CA THR A 174 -18.40 -47.62 -42.46
C THR A 174 -19.39 -47.84 -41.31
N GLU A 175 -18.94 -47.86 -40.05
CA GLU A 175 -19.81 -48.11 -38.89
C GLU A 175 -20.45 -46.80 -38.40
N GLU A 176 -21.79 -46.78 -38.32
CA GLU A 176 -22.55 -45.64 -37.81
C GLU A 176 -22.29 -45.45 -36.32
N MET A 177 -21.60 -44.37 -35.97
CA MET A 177 -21.38 -43.96 -34.58
C MET A 177 -22.64 -43.26 -34.04
N THR A 178 -23.15 -43.70 -32.88
CA THR A 178 -24.36 -43.11 -32.30
C THR A 178 -24.05 -42.11 -31.20
N GLY A 179 -24.83 -41.02 -31.17
CA GLY A 179 -24.75 -39.97 -30.15
C GLY A 179 -24.01 -38.72 -30.61
N ASP A 180 -24.53 -37.56 -30.24
CA ASP A 180 -23.99 -36.24 -30.54
C ASP A 180 -23.48 -35.53 -29.28
N ILE A 181 -22.90 -34.34 -29.45
CA ILE A 181 -22.47 -33.47 -28.35
C ILE A 181 -23.59 -33.13 -27.36
N ASN A 182 -24.87 -33.08 -27.77
CA ASN A 182 -25.98 -32.82 -26.86
C ASN A 182 -26.18 -34.01 -25.91
N ASP A 183 -26.04 -35.24 -26.40
CA ASP A 183 -26.06 -36.43 -25.55
C ASP A 183 -24.94 -36.41 -24.50
N SER A 184 -23.75 -35.91 -24.85
CA SER A 184 -22.64 -35.71 -23.90
C SER A 184 -22.96 -34.65 -22.85
N ILE A 185 -23.52 -33.51 -23.27
CA ILE A 185 -23.92 -32.43 -22.36
C ILE A 185 -25.00 -32.94 -21.39
N ASP A 186 -26.05 -33.60 -21.89
CA ASP A 186 -27.13 -34.15 -21.09
C ASP A 186 -26.64 -35.22 -20.11
N PHE A 187 -25.72 -36.10 -20.56
CA PHE A 187 -25.10 -37.11 -19.71
C PHE A 187 -24.34 -36.49 -18.53
N VAL A 188 -23.48 -35.50 -18.81
CA VAL A 188 -22.66 -34.86 -17.76
C VAL A 188 -23.52 -33.97 -16.86
N LEU A 189 -24.51 -33.24 -17.39
CA LEU A 189 -25.44 -32.45 -16.59
C LEU A 189 -26.32 -33.33 -15.69
N LEU A 190 -26.79 -34.48 -16.18
CA LEU A 190 -27.53 -35.43 -15.36
C LEU A 190 -26.65 -35.99 -14.24
N ASN A 191 -25.39 -36.33 -14.56
CA ASN A 191 -24.45 -36.80 -13.54
C ASN A 191 -24.15 -35.70 -12.50
N PHE A 192 -23.94 -34.46 -12.95
CA PHE A 192 -23.73 -33.29 -12.11
C PHE A 192 -24.91 -33.04 -11.17
N ALA A 193 -26.15 -33.06 -11.69
CA ALA A 193 -27.35 -32.86 -10.88
C ALA A 193 -27.48 -33.92 -9.78
N GLU A 194 -27.24 -35.19 -10.09
CA GLU A 194 -27.27 -36.26 -9.11
C GLU A 194 -26.11 -36.19 -8.11
N MET A 195 -24.90 -35.85 -8.55
CA MET A 195 -23.75 -35.64 -7.65
C MET A 195 -23.98 -34.47 -6.70
N ASN A 196 -24.55 -33.35 -7.19
CA ASN A 196 -24.91 -32.22 -6.34
C ASN A 196 -25.96 -32.61 -5.30
N LYS A 197 -27.01 -33.35 -5.70
CA LYS A 197 -28.02 -33.88 -4.76
C LYS A 197 -27.40 -34.79 -3.70
N LEU A 198 -26.50 -35.70 -4.08
CA LEU A 198 -25.81 -36.58 -3.14
C LEU A 198 -24.94 -35.78 -2.18
N TRP A 199 -24.21 -34.79 -2.68
CA TRP A 199 -23.36 -33.93 -1.87
C TRP A 199 -24.15 -33.07 -0.88
N VAL A 200 -25.29 -32.49 -1.29
CA VAL A 200 -26.20 -31.79 -0.37
C VAL A 200 -26.83 -32.76 0.63
N ARG A 201 -27.16 -33.99 0.20
CA ARG A 201 -27.66 -35.03 1.11
C ARG A 201 -26.65 -35.40 2.20
N MET A 202 -25.34 -35.24 1.96
CA MET A 202 -24.32 -35.40 3.01
C MET A 202 -24.53 -34.43 4.18
N GLN A 203 -25.12 -33.26 3.96
CA GLN A 203 -25.37 -32.31 5.05
C GLN A 203 -26.32 -32.89 6.11
N HIS A 204 -27.27 -33.72 5.67
CA HIS A 204 -28.37 -34.24 6.48
C HIS A 204 -28.16 -35.70 6.94
N GLN A 205 -27.04 -36.33 6.57
CA GLN A 205 -26.73 -37.69 7.01
C GLN A 205 -26.11 -37.70 8.43
N GLY A 206 -26.38 -38.73 9.22
CA GLY A 206 -25.79 -38.90 10.56
C GLY A 206 -26.41 -37.99 11.64
N HIS A 207 -25.73 -37.86 12.78
CA HIS A 207 -26.25 -37.13 13.93
C HIS A 207 -26.06 -35.62 13.77
N SER A 208 -27.01 -34.82 14.26
CA SER A 208 -26.94 -33.36 14.25
C SER A 208 -25.68 -32.75 14.88
N ARG A 209 -25.05 -33.42 15.85
CA ARG A 209 -23.85 -32.95 16.57
C ARG A 209 -22.62 -32.90 15.65
N ASP A 210 -22.58 -33.75 14.64
CA ASP A 210 -21.42 -33.86 13.74
C ASP A 210 -21.54 -32.95 12.52
N ARG A 211 -22.42 -31.94 12.55
CA ARG A 211 -22.67 -31.03 11.43
C ARG A 211 -21.40 -30.33 10.95
N GLU A 212 -20.62 -29.76 11.86
CA GLU A 212 -19.38 -29.05 11.51
C GLU A 212 -18.33 -30.00 10.91
N LYS A 213 -18.23 -31.23 11.44
CA LYS A 213 -17.37 -32.28 10.86
C LYS A 213 -17.80 -32.62 9.44
N ARG A 214 -19.11 -32.72 9.18
CA ARG A 214 -19.64 -32.96 7.82
C ARG A 214 -19.40 -31.81 6.88
N GLU A 215 -19.48 -30.56 7.34
CA GLU A 215 -19.17 -29.39 6.51
C GLU A 215 -17.69 -29.42 6.07
N LYS A 216 -16.76 -29.80 6.96
CA LYS A 216 -15.34 -30.01 6.61
C LYS A 216 -15.16 -31.15 5.61
N GLU A 217 -15.77 -32.31 5.87
CA GLU A 217 -15.72 -33.46 4.95
C GLU A 217 -16.34 -33.14 3.57
N ARG A 218 -17.44 -32.38 3.54
CA ARG A 218 -18.07 -31.91 2.30
C ARG A 218 -17.15 -30.98 1.53
N GLN A 219 -16.41 -30.12 2.22
CA GLN A 219 -15.44 -29.21 1.62
C GLN A 219 -14.28 -29.96 0.96
N GLU A 220 -13.86 -31.10 1.51
CA GLU A 220 -12.85 -31.96 0.88
C GLU A 220 -13.39 -32.62 -0.39
N LEU A 221 -14.64 -33.12 -0.36
CA LEU A 221 -15.24 -33.84 -1.47
C LEU A 221 -15.82 -32.96 -2.59
N ARG A 222 -15.87 -31.63 -2.41
CA ARG A 222 -16.46 -30.70 -3.38
C ARG A 222 -15.86 -30.84 -4.79
N ILE A 223 -14.55 -31.14 -4.86
CA ILE A 223 -13.81 -31.32 -6.11
C ILE A 223 -14.41 -32.45 -6.97
N LEU A 224 -14.97 -33.49 -6.36
CA LEU A 224 -15.62 -34.60 -7.10
C LEU A 224 -16.80 -34.09 -7.92
N VAL A 225 -17.58 -33.14 -7.38
CA VAL A 225 -18.72 -32.52 -8.07
C VAL A 225 -18.20 -31.54 -9.14
N GLY A 226 -17.22 -30.70 -8.80
CA GLY A 226 -16.62 -29.74 -9.73
C GLY A 226 -15.95 -30.37 -10.95
N THR A 227 -15.47 -31.61 -10.83
CA THR A 227 -14.91 -32.38 -11.96
C THR A 227 -15.90 -32.50 -13.13
N ASN A 228 -17.22 -32.53 -12.87
CA ASN A 228 -18.23 -32.53 -13.95
C ASN A 228 -18.20 -31.23 -14.77
N LEU A 229 -18.06 -30.08 -14.10
CA LEU A 229 -17.97 -28.79 -14.78
C LEU A 229 -16.68 -28.68 -15.59
N VAL A 230 -15.57 -29.20 -15.04
CA VAL A 230 -14.30 -29.31 -15.78
C VAL A 230 -14.49 -30.16 -17.02
N ARG A 231 -15.20 -31.29 -16.93
CA ARG A 231 -15.47 -32.13 -18.10
C ARG A 231 -16.30 -31.40 -19.15
N LEU A 232 -17.31 -30.62 -18.76
CA LEU A 232 -18.10 -29.80 -19.68
C LEU A 232 -17.26 -28.73 -20.39
N SER A 233 -16.28 -28.12 -19.71
CA SER A 233 -15.37 -27.14 -20.33
C SER A 233 -14.36 -27.74 -21.31
N GLN A 234 -14.10 -29.04 -21.19
CA GLN A 234 -13.16 -29.77 -22.07
C GLN A 234 -13.81 -30.25 -23.37
N LEU A 235 -15.13 -30.11 -23.52
CA LEU A 235 -15.84 -30.49 -24.75
C LEU A 235 -15.66 -29.38 -25.80
N GLU A 236 -15.00 -29.70 -26.91
CA GLU A 236 -14.67 -28.73 -27.95
C GLU A 236 -15.92 -28.23 -28.68
N GLY A 237 -16.95 -29.08 -28.80
CA GLY A 237 -18.23 -28.75 -29.43
C GLY A 237 -19.12 -27.79 -28.62
N VAL A 238 -18.72 -27.40 -27.41
CA VAL A 238 -19.46 -26.43 -26.58
C VAL A 238 -19.10 -25.02 -27.00
N ASN A 239 -19.89 -24.46 -27.91
CA ASN A 239 -19.80 -23.05 -28.29
C ASN A 239 -20.56 -22.14 -27.30
N VAL A 240 -20.41 -20.81 -27.47
CA VAL A 240 -21.08 -19.78 -26.63
C VAL A 240 -22.60 -19.98 -26.57
N ASP A 241 -23.26 -20.36 -27.66
CA ASP A 241 -24.72 -20.48 -27.72
C ASP A 241 -25.23 -21.73 -26.99
N LYS A 242 -24.57 -22.88 -27.19
CA LYS A 242 -24.84 -24.12 -26.44
C LYS A 242 -24.56 -23.92 -24.95
N TYR A 243 -23.48 -23.21 -24.62
CA TYR A 243 -23.17 -22.86 -23.25
C TYR A 243 -24.30 -22.02 -22.62
N LYS A 244 -24.72 -20.94 -23.29
CA LYS A 244 -25.82 -20.07 -22.83
C LYS A 244 -27.12 -20.81 -22.59
N GLN A 245 -27.57 -21.58 -23.58
CA GLN A 245 -28.93 -22.12 -23.61
C GLN A 245 -29.07 -23.41 -22.80
N ILE A 246 -28.05 -24.26 -22.80
CA ILE A 246 -28.13 -25.62 -22.25
C ILE A 246 -27.25 -25.74 -21.01
N VAL A 247 -25.94 -25.54 -21.16
CA VAL A 247 -24.97 -25.84 -20.08
C VAL A 247 -25.16 -24.92 -18.88
N LEU A 248 -25.06 -23.60 -19.08
CA LEU A 248 -25.18 -22.63 -18.00
C LEU A 248 -26.58 -22.67 -17.38
N SER A 249 -27.63 -22.75 -18.19
CA SER A 249 -29.01 -22.86 -17.68
C SER A 249 -29.17 -24.11 -16.80
N GLY A 250 -28.70 -25.27 -17.25
CA GLY A 250 -28.78 -26.52 -16.49
C GLY A 250 -27.97 -26.48 -15.20
N VAL A 251 -26.78 -25.87 -15.21
CA VAL A 251 -25.94 -25.73 -14.01
C VAL A 251 -26.57 -24.75 -13.02
N LEU A 252 -26.98 -23.55 -13.47
CA LEU A 252 -27.60 -22.53 -12.61
C LEU A 252 -28.92 -23.01 -12.00
N GLU A 253 -29.72 -23.79 -12.74
CA GLU A 253 -30.92 -24.42 -12.21
C GLU A 253 -30.60 -25.30 -10.99
N GLN A 254 -29.54 -26.11 -11.05
CA GLN A 254 -29.14 -26.94 -9.91
C GLN A 254 -28.58 -26.10 -8.75
N VAL A 255 -27.86 -25.02 -9.03
CA VAL A 255 -27.29 -24.13 -8.01
C VAL A 255 -28.41 -23.41 -7.24
N VAL A 256 -29.39 -22.82 -7.93
CA VAL A 256 -30.49 -22.11 -7.25
C VAL A 256 -31.39 -23.10 -6.49
N ASN A 257 -31.69 -24.26 -7.07
CA ASN A 257 -32.58 -25.24 -6.46
C ASN A 257 -31.97 -26.02 -5.29
N CYS A 258 -30.64 -26.11 -5.16
CA CYS A 258 -30.02 -26.92 -4.11
C CYS A 258 -30.20 -26.32 -2.71
N ARG A 259 -30.39 -25.00 -2.60
CA ARG A 259 -30.64 -24.26 -1.33
C ARG A 259 -29.64 -24.57 -0.21
N ASP A 260 -28.41 -24.97 -0.55
CA ASP A 260 -27.35 -25.27 0.39
C ASP A 260 -26.22 -24.23 0.22
N PRO A 261 -25.87 -23.46 1.28
CA PRO A 261 -24.91 -22.36 1.15
C PRO A 261 -23.53 -22.79 0.68
N LEU A 262 -23.01 -23.89 1.27
CA LEU A 262 -21.70 -24.43 0.94
C LEU A 262 -21.62 -24.85 -0.53
N ALA A 263 -22.69 -25.49 -1.03
CA ALA A 263 -22.76 -25.91 -2.41
C ALA A 263 -22.87 -24.75 -3.39
N GLN A 264 -23.70 -23.77 -3.08
CA GLN A 264 -23.89 -22.59 -3.92
C GLN A 264 -22.59 -21.78 -4.05
N GLU A 265 -21.89 -21.55 -2.93
CA GLU A 265 -20.63 -20.82 -2.92
C GLU A 265 -19.58 -21.49 -3.81
N TYR A 266 -19.31 -22.77 -3.57
CA TYR A 266 -18.32 -23.52 -4.34
C TYR A 266 -18.68 -23.64 -5.82
N LEU A 267 -19.94 -23.96 -6.16
CA LEU A 267 -20.33 -24.19 -7.55
C LEU A 267 -20.29 -22.90 -8.37
N MET A 268 -20.68 -21.76 -7.78
CA MET A 268 -20.60 -20.47 -8.47
C MET A 268 -19.15 -20.05 -8.74
N GLU A 269 -18.25 -20.22 -7.76
CA GLU A 269 -16.81 -20.00 -7.97
C GLU A 269 -16.23 -20.96 -9.00
N CYS A 270 -16.66 -22.22 -8.99
CA CYS A 270 -16.19 -23.24 -9.93
C CYS A 270 -16.63 -22.91 -11.37
N ILE A 271 -17.84 -22.38 -11.59
CA ILE A 271 -18.27 -21.88 -12.91
C ILE A 271 -17.33 -20.78 -13.40
N ILE A 272 -17.00 -19.81 -12.54
CA ILE A 272 -16.06 -18.73 -12.88
C ILE A 272 -14.69 -19.31 -13.21
N GLN A 273 -14.16 -20.23 -12.43
CA GLN A 273 -12.80 -20.74 -12.62
C GLN A 273 -12.64 -21.63 -13.86
N VAL A 274 -13.66 -22.43 -14.18
CA VAL A 274 -13.55 -23.53 -15.15
C VAL A 274 -13.87 -23.11 -16.58
N PHE A 275 -14.90 -22.29 -16.78
CA PHE A 275 -15.31 -21.88 -18.13
C PHE A 275 -14.50 -20.68 -18.62
N PRO A 276 -14.27 -20.52 -19.94
CA PRO A 276 -13.47 -19.42 -20.49
C PRO A 276 -14.13 -18.04 -20.34
N ASP A 277 -13.34 -16.98 -20.44
CA ASP A 277 -13.78 -15.59 -20.21
C ASP A 277 -14.79 -15.11 -21.25
N GLU A 278 -14.69 -15.57 -22.49
CA GLU A 278 -15.62 -15.27 -23.58
C GLU A 278 -17.06 -15.71 -23.24
N PHE A 279 -17.20 -16.80 -22.50
CA PHE A 279 -18.51 -17.29 -22.07
C PHE A 279 -19.08 -16.37 -21.01
N HIS A 280 -18.27 -15.99 -20.01
CA HIS A 280 -18.69 -15.10 -18.94
C HIS A 280 -19.16 -13.74 -19.45
N LEU A 281 -18.41 -13.10 -20.35
CA LEU A 281 -18.77 -11.82 -20.96
C LEU A 281 -20.19 -11.84 -21.56
N GLN A 282 -20.53 -12.97 -22.18
CA GLN A 282 -21.78 -13.17 -22.87
C GLN A 282 -22.94 -13.60 -21.96
N THR A 283 -22.64 -13.98 -20.71
CA THR A 283 -23.62 -14.49 -19.73
C THR A 283 -23.62 -13.79 -18.38
N LEU A 284 -23.04 -12.58 -18.28
CA LEU A 284 -22.98 -11.79 -17.05
C LEU A 284 -24.37 -11.57 -16.43
N ASN A 285 -25.34 -11.16 -17.25
CA ASN A 285 -26.69 -10.85 -16.75
C ASN A 285 -27.39 -12.09 -16.15
N PRO A 286 -27.48 -13.25 -16.84
CA PRO A 286 -27.99 -14.48 -16.23
C PRO A 286 -27.23 -14.88 -14.95
N PHE A 287 -25.89 -14.83 -14.97
CA PHE A 287 -25.07 -15.25 -13.83
C PHE A 287 -25.31 -14.36 -12.59
N LEU A 288 -25.29 -13.03 -12.76
CA LEU A 288 -25.49 -12.08 -11.67
C LEU A 288 -26.93 -12.08 -11.14
N ARG A 289 -27.93 -12.34 -11.99
CA ARG A 289 -29.30 -12.59 -11.53
C ARG A 289 -29.38 -13.82 -10.65
N SER A 290 -28.72 -14.92 -11.03
CA SER A 290 -28.64 -16.10 -10.18
C SER A 290 -27.89 -15.83 -8.86
N CYS A 291 -26.90 -14.94 -8.82
CA CYS A 291 -26.27 -14.49 -7.57
C CYS A 291 -27.27 -13.85 -6.58
N ALA A 292 -28.28 -13.12 -7.09
CA ALA A 292 -29.34 -12.54 -6.27
C ALA A 292 -30.31 -13.60 -5.71
N GLU A 293 -30.43 -14.76 -6.37
CA GLU A 293 -31.30 -15.87 -5.95
C GLU A 293 -30.62 -16.86 -4.98
N LEU A 294 -29.31 -16.71 -4.73
CA LEU A 294 -28.58 -17.60 -3.81
C LEU A 294 -29.06 -17.43 -2.36
N HIS A 295 -28.87 -18.48 -1.57
CA HIS A 295 -29.21 -18.50 -0.16
C HIS A 295 -28.52 -17.36 0.62
N GLN A 296 -29.19 -16.79 1.62
CA GLN A 296 -28.74 -15.58 2.34
C GLN A 296 -27.34 -15.71 2.97
N HIS A 297 -26.97 -16.92 3.39
CA HIS A 297 -25.70 -17.23 4.06
C HIS A 297 -24.51 -17.47 3.09
N VAL A 298 -24.72 -17.39 1.77
CA VAL A 298 -23.64 -17.52 0.79
C VAL A 298 -22.81 -16.25 0.78
N ASN A 299 -21.49 -16.37 0.75
CA ASN A 299 -20.58 -15.24 0.60
C ASN A 299 -20.55 -14.75 -0.87
N VAL A 300 -21.57 -13.99 -1.26
CA VAL A 300 -21.69 -13.47 -2.64
C VAL A 300 -20.61 -12.46 -2.99
N LYS A 301 -20.03 -11.78 -1.98
CA LYS A 301 -18.91 -10.87 -2.19
C LYS A 301 -17.76 -11.57 -2.90
N ASN A 302 -17.30 -12.71 -2.38
CA ASN A 302 -16.16 -13.43 -2.95
C ASN A 302 -16.43 -13.87 -4.40
N ILE A 303 -17.65 -14.33 -4.70
CA ILE A 303 -18.06 -14.75 -6.04
C ILE A 303 -17.96 -13.57 -7.02
N ILE A 304 -18.51 -12.41 -6.67
CA ILE A 304 -18.51 -11.23 -7.54
C ILE A 304 -17.10 -10.68 -7.73
N ILE A 305 -16.31 -10.59 -6.65
CA ILE A 305 -14.91 -10.14 -6.72
C ILE A 305 -14.10 -11.08 -7.62
N ALA A 306 -14.22 -12.40 -7.46
CA ALA A 306 -13.52 -13.36 -8.30
C ALA A 306 -13.87 -13.22 -9.80
N LEU A 307 -15.14 -12.95 -10.11
CA LEU A 307 -15.56 -12.69 -11.49
C LEU A 307 -14.96 -11.39 -12.04
N ILE A 308 -15.02 -10.30 -11.25
CA ILE A 308 -14.48 -8.99 -11.64
C ILE A 308 -12.97 -9.08 -11.86
N ASP A 309 -12.22 -9.66 -10.92
CA ASP A 309 -10.77 -9.78 -11.00
C ASP A 309 -10.35 -10.59 -12.23
N ARG A 310 -11.09 -11.66 -12.54
CA ARG A 310 -10.81 -12.47 -13.73
C ARG A 310 -11.03 -11.68 -15.02
N LEU A 311 -12.14 -10.95 -15.13
CA LEU A 311 -12.40 -10.10 -16.31
C LEU A 311 -11.43 -8.92 -16.41
N ALA A 312 -10.98 -8.37 -15.28
CA ALA A 312 -9.98 -7.32 -15.26
C ALA A 312 -8.61 -7.84 -15.74
N LEU A 313 -8.24 -9.08 -15.41
CA LEU A 313 -7.06 -9.75 -15.96
C LEU A 313 -7.20 -10.02 -17.46
N PHE A 314 -8.39 -10.44 -17.91
CA PHE A 314 -8.69 -10.63 -19.32
C PHE A 314 -8.56 -9.32 -20.12
N ALA A 315 -8.95 -8.18 -19.54
CA ALA A 315 -8.79 -6.85 -20.13
C ALA A 315 -7.32 -6.49 -20.43
N HIS A 316 -6.40 -6.95 -19.59
CA HIS A 316 -4.96 -6.64 -19.68
C HIS A 316 -4.19 -7.62 -20.57
N ARG A 317 -4.85 -8.64 -21.13
CA ARG A 317 -4.17 -9.67 -21.91
C ARG A 317 -3.94 -9.17 -23.34
N GLU A 318 -2.70 -8.79 -23.64
CA GLU A 318 -2.30 -8.21 -24.95
C GLU A 318 -2.55 -9.16 -26.14
N ASP A 319 -2.37 -10.47 -25.96
CA ASP A 319 -2.54 -11.48 -27.01
C ASP A 319 -3.98 -12.02 -27.15
N GLY A 320 -4.96 -11.39 -26.49
CA GLY A 320 -6.36 -11.81 -26.48
C GLY A 320 -7.28 -10.93 -27.33
N PRO A 321 -8.53 -11.36 -27.60
CA PRO A 321 -9.53 -10.54 -28.28
C PRO A 321 -9.96 -9.30 -27.47
N GLY A 322 -9.54 -9.18 -26.21
CA GLY A 322 -9.89 -8.10 -25.30
C GLY A 322 -11.40 -8.06 -24.99
N ILE A 323 -11.84 -7.02 -24.30
CA ILE A 323 -13.26 -6.82 -23.99
C ILE A 323 -13.96 -6.18 -25.20
N PRO A 324 -15.02 -6.82 -25.76
CA PRO A 324 -15.80 -6.22 -26.83
C PRO A 324 -16.48 -4.93 -26.38
N ALA A 325 -16.38 -3.86 -27.18
CA ALA A 325 -16.95 -2.55 -26.86
C ALA A 325 -18.49 -2.55 -26.73
N GLU A 326 -19.17 -3.54 -27.32
CA GLU A 326 -20.61 -3.73 -27.20
C GLU A 326 -21.05 -4.08 -25.77
N ILE A 327 -20.16 -4.72 -25.00
CA ILE A 327 -20.42 -5.17 -23.63
C ILE A 327 -19.89 -4.11 -22.67
N LYS A 328 -20.79 -3.24 -22.20
CA LYS A 328 -20.48 -2.24 -21.18
C LYS A 328 -20.40 -2.88 -19.80
N LEU A 329 -19.24 -3.45 -19.46
CA LEU A 329 -19.04 -4.17 -18.21
C LEU A 329 -19.40 -3.32 -17.00
N PHE A 330 -18.94 -2.07 -16.97
CA PHE A 330 -19.18 -1.18 -15.85
C PHE A 330 -20.67 -0.98 -15.55
N ASP A 331 -21.46 -0.65 -16.57
CA ASP A 331 -22.90 -0.42 -16.43
C ASP A 331 -23.63 -1.68 -15.94
N ILE A 332 -23.26 -2.85 -16.49
CA ILE A 332 -23.84 -4.14 -16.09
C ILE A 332 -23.51 -4.45 -14.64
N PHE A 333 -22.22 -4.40 -14.26
CA PHE A 333 -21.80 -4.71 -12.90
C PHE A 333 -22.36 -3.70 -11.89
N SER A 334 -22.33 -2.40 -12.17
CA SER A 334 -22.88 -1.37 -11.29
C SER A 334 -24.37 -1.62 -10.99
N GLN A 335 -25.17 -1.87 -12.04
CA GLN A 335 -26.60 -2.13 -11.87
C GLN A 335 -26.90 -3.47 -11.17
N GLN A 336 -26.20 -4.54 -11.57
CA GLN A 336 -26.45 -5.87 -11.02
C GLN A 336 -25.92 -6.01 -9.59
N VAL A 337 -24.76 -5.46 -9.26
CA VAL A 337 -24.22 -5.44 -7.89
C VAL A 337 -25.18 -4.68 -6.96
N ALA A 338 -25.70 -3.54 -7.39
CA ALA A 338 -26.72 -2.82 -6.62
C ALA A 338 -27.99 -3.67 -6.39
N THR A 339 -28.43 -4.43 -7.41
CA THR A 339 -29.57 -5.36 -7.30
C THR A 339 -29.28 -6.51 -6.34
N VAL A 340 -28.07 -7.07 -6.38
CA VAL A 340 -27.63 -8.14 -5.47
C VAL A 340 -27.59 -7.63 -4.03
N ILE A 341 -27.04 -6.43 -3.79
CA ILE A 341 -27.04 -5.81 -2.45
C ILE A 341 -28.48 -5.62 -1.94
N GLN A 342 -29.40 -5.15 -2.80
CA GLN A 342 -30.82 -4.98 -2.43
C GLN A 342 -31.54 -6.30 -2.12
N SER A 343 -31.14 -7.41 -2.75
CA SER A 343 -31.72 -8.74 -2.49
C SER A 343 -31.30 -9.35 -1.15
N ARG A 344 -30.23 -8.82 -0.53
CA ARG A 344 -29.65 -9.34 0.70
C ARG A 344 -30.25 -8.63 1.90
N GLN A 345 -30.67 -9.40 2.90
CA GLN A 345 -31.31 -8.85 4.09
C GLN A 345 -30.31 -8.38 5.15
N ASP A 346 -29.15 -9.01 5.22
CA ASP A 346 -28.15 -8.80 6.28
C ASP A 346 -26.73 -8.91 5.71
N MET A 347 -26.37 -7.98 4.81
CA MET A 347 -25.01 -7.88 4.27
C MET A 347 -24.22 -6.87 5.11
N PRO A 348 -23.06 -7.26 5.67
CA PRO A 348 -22.20 -6.34 6.40
C PRO A 348 -21.79 -5.14 5.54
N SER A 349 -21.66 -3.96 6.15
CA SER A 349 -21.35 -2.72 5.40
C SER A 349 -19.96 -2.78 4.78
N GLU A 350 -19.00 -3.45 5.42
CA GLU A 350 -17.65 -3.68 4.89
C GLU A 350 -17.67 -4.51 3.61
N ASP A 351 -18.61 -5.44 3.46
CA ASP A 351 -18.76 -6.26 2.26
C ASP A 351 -19.32 -5.44 1.10
N VAL A 352 -20.25 -4.53 1.39
CA VAL A 352 -20.78 -3.57 0.40
C VAL A 352 -19.67 -2.66 -0.11
N VAL A 353 -18.83 -2.12 0.77
CA VAL A 353 -17.68 -1.27 0.38
C VAL A 353 -16.63 -2.09 -0.37
N SER A 354 -16.38 -3.34 0.02
CA SER A 354 -15.47 -4.23 -0.71
C SER A 354 -15.90 -4.46 -2.16
N LEU A 355 -17.21 -4.54 -2.42
CA LEU A 355 -17.75 -4.60 -3.78
C LEU A 355 -17.51 -3.28 -4.52
N GLN A 356 -17.68 -2.12 -3.88
CA GLN A 356 -17.34 -0.82 -4.50
C GLN A 356 -15.84 -0.73 -4.84
N VAL A 357 -14.95 -1.24 -3.98
CA VAL A 357 -13.51 -1.31 -4.28
C VAL A 357 -13.26 -2.11 -5.57
N SER A 358 -13.92 -3.27 -5.72
CA SER A 358 -13.80 -4.07 -6.94
C SER A 358 -14.36 -3.36 -8.18
N LEU A 359 -15.43 -2.58 -8.04
CA LEU A 359 -16.00 -1.77 -9.13
C LEU A 359 -15.08 -0.62 -9.54
N ILE A 360 -14.43 0.09 -8.60
CA ILE A 360 -13.41 1.09 -8.92
C ILE A 360 -12.24 0.42 -9.63
N ASN A 361 -11.74 -0.70 -9.11
CA ASN A 361 -10.63 -1.42 -9.73
C ASN A 361 -10.97 -1.86 -11.16
N LEU A 362 -12.20 -2.34 -11.39
CA LEU A 362 -12.70 -2.69 -12.73
C LEU A 362 -12.75 -1.45 -13.64
N ALA A 363 -13.29 -0.33 -13.17
CA ALA A 363 -13.37 0.90 -13.95
C ALA A 363 -11.98 1.40 -14.35
N MET A 364 -11.04 1.43 -13.40
CA MET A 364 -9.66 1.88 -13.62
C MET A 364 -8.90 0.96 -14.58
N LYS A 365 -9.08 -0.36 -14.45
CA LYS A 365 -8.38 -1.37 -15.26
C LYS A 365 -8.94 -1.50 -16.68
N CYS A 366 -10.27 -1.50 -16.82
CA CYS A 366 -10.92 -1.72 -18.11
C CYS A 366 -11.15 -0.42 -18.89
N TYR A 367 -11.27 0.72 -18.20
CA TYR A 367 -11.56 2.01 -18.81
C TYR A 367 -10.71 3.16 -18.20
N PRO A 368 -9.37 3.14 -18.35
CA PRO A 368 -8.50 4.17 -17.76
C PRO A 368 -8.84 5.61 -18.21
N ASP A 369 -9.34 5.78 -19.43
CA ASP A 369 -9.67 7.08 -20.01
C ASP A 369 -10.97 7.69 -19.45
N ARG A 370 -11.80 6.89 -18.76
CA ARG A 370 -13.17 7.24 -18.35
C ARG A 370 -13.24 7.51 -16.85
N VAL A 371 -12.79 8.70 -16.47
CA VAL A 371 -12.83 9.21 -15.08
C VAL A 371 -14.27 9.30 -14.53
N ASP A 372 -15.26 9.47 -15.41
CA ASP A 372 -16.68 9.53 -15.07
C ASP A 372 -17.20 8.24 -14.42
N TYR A 373 -16.68 7.07 -14.82
CA TYR A 373 -17.07 5.81 -14.18
C TYR A 373 -16.57 5.70 -12.75
N VAL A 374 -15.36 6.18 -12.49
CA VAL A 374 -14.80 6.20 -11.14
C VAL A 374 -15.61 7.13 -10.24
N ASP A 375 -15.93 8.34 -10.73
CA ASP A 375 -16.77 9.28 -9.98
C ASP A 375 -18.18 8.71 -9.73
N LYS A 376 -18.74 7.93 -10.66
CA LYS A 376 -20.03 7.28 -10.46
C LYS A 376 -20.02 6.20 -9.37
N VAL A 377 -18.92 5.48 -9.21
CA VAL A 377 -18.76 4.54 -8.08
C VAL A 377 -18.64 5.29 -6.76
N LEU A 378 -17.90 6.40 -6.73
CA LEU A 378 -17.78 7.25 -5.55
C LEU A 378 -19.14 7.84 -5.14
N GLU A 379 -19.89 8.39 -6.10
CA GLU A 379 -21.27 8.87 -5.90
C GLU A 379 -22.17 7.76 -5.31
N SER A 380 -22.12 6.57 -5.90
CA SER A 380 -22.90 5.42 -5.42
C SER A 380 -22.49 5.01 -3.99
N THR A 381 -21.22 5.16 -3.64
CA THR A 381 -20.70 4.87 -2.29
C THR A 381 -21.21 5.88 -1.28
N VAL A 382 -21.23 7.17 -1.62
CA VAL A 382 -21.84 8.23 -0.80
C VAL A 382 -23.32 7.97 -0.58
N ASP A 383 -24.07 7.61 -1.64
CA ASP A 383 -25.49 7.27 -1.53
C ASP A 383 -25.74 6.07 -0.61
N ILE A 384 -24.87 5.06 -0.66
CA ILE A 384 -24.93 3.89 0.22
C ILE A 384 -24.71 4.31 1.68
N PHE A 385 -23.69 5.11 1.98
CA PHE A 385 -23.43 5.58 3.34
C PHE A 385 -24.55 6.47 3.89
N ASN A 386 -25.09 7.37 3.07
CA ASN A 386 -26.26 8.16 3.44
C ASN A 386 -27.47 7.27 3.76
N LYS A 387 -27.70 6.21 2.97
CA LYS A 387 -28.81 5.28 3.21
C LYS A 387 -28.62 4.43 4.46
N LEU A 388 -27.36 4.10 4.80
CA LEU A 388 -27.00 3.36 6.01
C LEU A 388 -26.95 4.24 7.27
N ASN A 389 -27.09 5.57 7.11
CA ASN A 389 -27.02 6.56 8.18
C ASN A 389 -25.74 6.42 9.03
N LEU A 390 -24.61 6.18 8.35
CA LEU A 390 -23.28 6.14 8.95
C LEU A 390 -22.76 7.59 9.04
N GLU A 391 -22.46 8.05 10.25
CA GLU A 391 -21.98 9.42 10.47
C GLU A 391 -20.48 9.46 10.80
N HIS A 392 -20.01 8.59 11.72
CA HIS A 392 -18.60 8.53 12.10
C HIS A 392 -18.07 7.10 12.08
N ILE A 393 -17.11 6.83 11.19
CA ILE A 393 -16.47 5.52 11.05
C ILE A 393 -15.11 5.56 11.74
N ALA A 394 -15.00 4.87 12.87
CA ALA A 394 -13.75 4.75 13.61
C ALA A 394 -12.66 3.99 12.81
N THR A 395 -11.40 4.36 13.00
CA THR A 395 -10.21 3.77 12.35
C THR A 395 -10.11 2.26 12.58
N SER A 396 -10.55 1.77 13.74
CA SER A 396 -10.55 0.35 14.08
C SER A 396 -11.60 -0.48 13.30
N SER A 397 -12.58 0.17 12.68
CA SER A 397 -13.64 -0.49 11.91
C SER A 397 -13.11 -1.08 10.61
N ALA A 398 -13.62 -2.27 10.26
CA ALA A 398 -13.35 -2.88 8.95
C ALA A 398 -13.82 -1.99 7.79
N VAL A 399 -14.90 -1.22 7.99
CA VAL A 399 -15.43 -0.28 6.99
C VAL A 399 -14.41 0.85 6.70
N SER A 400 -13.74 1.38 7.72
CA SER A 400 -12.70 2.43 7.53
C SER A 400 -11.53 1.89 6.71
N LYS A 401 -11.09 0.66 6.98
CA LYS A 401 -10.01 0.01 6.22
C LYS A 401 -10.37 -0.17 4.75
N GLU A 402 -11.58 -0.63 4.46
CA GLU A 402 -12.06 -0.79 3.08
C GLU A 402 -12.27 0.56 2.38
N LEU A 403 -12.79 1.57 3.08
CA LEU A 403 -12.94 2.93 2.54
C LEU A 403 -11.58 3.58 2.26
N THR A 404 -10.59 3.38 3.14
CA THR A 404 -9.21 3.83 2.92
C THR A 404 -8.63 3.16 1.68
N ARG A 405 -8.84 1.84 1.52
CA ARG A 405 -8.41 1.11 0.33
C ARG A 405 -9.09 1.63 -0.94
N LEU A 406 -10.40 1.94 -0.86
CA LEU A 406 -11.19 2.49 -1.95
C LEU A 406 -10.61 3.83 -2.45
N LEU A 407 -10.28 4.74 -1.53
CA LEU A 407 -9.78 6.08 -1.87
C LEU A 407 -8.30 6.10 -2.27
N LYS A 408 -7.50 5.12 -1.81
CA LYS A 408 -6.10 4.99 -2.25
C LYS A 408 -5.97 4.58 -3.71
N ILE A 409 -6.87 3.74 -4.23
CA ILE A 409 -6.78 3.23 -5.62
C ILE A 409 -6.71 4.37 -6.66
N PRO A 410 -7.61 5.38 -6.66
CA PRO A 410 -7.48 6.52 -7.57
C PRO A 410 -6.17 7.29 -7.40
N VAL A 411 -5.74 7.52 -6.16
CA VAL A 411 -4.51 8.28 -5.85
C VAL A 411 -3.27 7.55 -6.39
N ASP A 412 -3.21 6.24 -6.22
CA ASP A 412 -2.07 5.41 -6.65
C ASP A 412 -2.06 5.14 -8.16
N THR A 413 -3.22 5.07 -8.79
CA THR A 413 -3.30 4.65 -10.20
C THR A 413 -3.18 5.83 -11.15
N TYR A 414 -3.79 6.98 -10.83
CA TYR A 414 -3.70 8.15 -11.70
C TYR A 414 -2.33 8.83 -11.66
N ASN A 415 -1.59 8.70 -10.55
CA ASN A 415 -0.28 9.35 -10.30
C ASN A 415 -0.29 10.89 -10.42
N ASN A 416 -1.45 11.49 -10.66
CA ASN A 416 -1.65 12.91 -10.79
C ASN A 416 -2.84 13.31 -9.92
N ILE A 417 -2.54 14.00 -8.82
CA ILE A 417 -3.55 14.46 -7.87
C ILE A 417 -4.59 15.39 -8.53
N LEU A 418 -4.22 16.12 -9.58
CA LEU A 418 -5.13 17.02 -10.28
C LEU A 418 -6.29 16.27 -10.94
N THR A 419 -6.05 15.06 -11.43
CA THR A 419 -7.12 14.19 -11.98
C THR A 419 -8.01 13.65 -10.86
N VAL A 420 -7.43 13.31 -9.70
CA VAL A 420 -8.18 12.89 -8.51
C VAL A 420 -9.08 14.02 -8.01
N LEU A 421 -8.60 15.27 -8.03
CA LEU A 421 -9.39 16.44 -7.63
C LEU A 421 -10.55 16.77 -8.56
N GLN A 422 -10.53 16.28 -9.81
CA GLN A 422 -11.68 16.41 -10.72
C GLN A 422 -12.86 15.52 -10.32
N LEU A 423 -12.64 14.52 -9.45
CA LEU A 423 -13.67 13.65 -8.91
C LEU A 423 -14.51 14.42 -7.88
N LYS A 424 -15.72 14.79 -8.27
CA LYS A 424 -16.62 15.62 -7.45
C LYS A 424 -17.04 14.93 -6.17
N HIS A 425 -17.16 13.60 -6.20
CA HIS A 425 -17.63 12.80 -5.07
C HIS A 425 -16.50 12.21 -4.22
N PHE A 426 -15.24 12.57 -4.51
CA PHE A 426 -14.09 12.15 -3.69
C PHE A 426 -14.03 12.91 -2.34
N PRO A 427 -14.13 14.25 -2.28
CA PRO A 427 -14.08 14.97 -1.00
C PRO A 427 -15.20 14.62 0.00
N PRO A 428 -16.48 14.45 -0.41
CA PRO A 428 -17.54 14.07 0.54
C PRO A 428 -17.28 12.76 1.30
N LEU A 429 -16.51 11.83 0.71
CA LEU A 429 -16.18 10.57 1.39
C LEU A 429 -15.25 10.77 2.60
N PHE A 430 -14.52 11.90 2.67
CA PHE A 430 -13.67 12.22 3.81
C PHE A 430 -14.49 12.57 5.06
N GLU A 431 -15.72 13.08 4.90
CA GLU A 431 -16.56 13.49 6.02
C GLU A 431 -16.95 12.31 6.94
N TYR A 432 -17.02 11.09 6.38
CA TYR A 432 -17.38 9.88 7.14
C TYR A 432 -16.23 9.28 7.96
N PHE A 433 -14.97 9.64 7.67
CA PHE A 433 -13.82 9.17 8.42
C PHE A 433 -13.77 9.83 9.81
N ASP A 434 -13.15 9.17 10.77
CA ASP A 434 -12.70 9.81 12.00
C ASP A 434 -11.45 10.69 11.77
N TYR A 435 -11.10 11.48 12.78
CA TYR A 435 -9.93 12.35 12.75
C TYR A 435 -8.64 11.63 12.33
N GLU A 436 -8.35 10.46 12.91
CA GLU A 436 -7.12 9.68 12.66
C GLU A 436 -7.06 9.15 11.22
N SER A 437 -8.16 8.60 10.69
CA SER A 437 -8.22 8.13 9.29
C SER A 437 -8.12 9.29 8.30
N ARG A 438 -8.79 10.42 8.58
CA ARG A 438 -8.66 11.64 7.75
C ARG A 438 -7.23 12.13 7.73
N LYS A 439 -6.59 12.26 8.89
CA LYS A 439 -5.18 12.68 9.04
C LYS A 439 -4.24 11.78 8.22
N THR A 440 -4.39 10.46 8.38
CA THR A 440 -3.60 9.46 7.65
C THR A 440 -3.80 9.57 6.13
N MET A 441 -5.04 9.75 5.67
CA MET A 441 -5.35 9.87 4.25
C MET A 441 -4.86 11.20 3.66
N SER A 442 -4.95 12.31 4.40
CA SER A 442 -4.39 13.61 4.00
C SER A 442 -2.87 13.56 3.87
N CYS A 443 -2.16 12.93 4.82
CA CYS A 443 -0.72 12.68 4.71
C CYS A 443 -0.38 11.84 3.48
N TYR A 444 -1.19 10.81 3.18
CA TYR A 444 -1.00 9.96 2.01
C TYR A 444 -1.14 10.74 0.69
N VAL A 445 -2.18 11.57 0.59
CA VAL A 445 -2.43 12.45 -0.56
C VAL A 445 -1.28 13.45 -0.77
N LEU A 446 -0.79 14.08 0.31
CA LEU A 446 0.35 15.00 0.23
C LEU A 446 1.63 14.28 -0.18
N THR A 447 1.91 13.11 0.40
CA THR A 447 3.12 12.34 0.08
C THR A 447 3.14 11.96 -1.40
N ASN A 448 2.02 11.46 -1.94
CA ASN A 448 1.90 11.14 -3.36
C ASN A 448 2.11 12.39 -4.24
N THR A 449 1.51 13.53 -3.87
CA THR A 449 1.69 14.80 -4.58
C THR A 449 3.16 15.25 -4.62
N LEU A 450 3.87 15.07 -3.50
CA LEU A 450 5.30 15.37 -3.35
C LEU A 450 6.21 14.41 -4.12
N GLU A 451 5.92 13.11 -4.11
CA GLU A 451 6.71 12.10 -4.82
C GLU A 451 6.68 12.34 -6.34
N TYR A 452 5.53 12.71 -6.88
CA TYR A 452 5.38 13.02 -8.31
C TYR A 452 5.73 14.47 -8.69
N ASN A 453 6.12 15.31 -7.71
CA ASN A 453 6.39 16.75 -7.91
C ASN A 453 5.30 17.46 -8.73
N THR A 454 4.04 17.17 -8.44
CA THR A 454 2.92 17.74 -9.20
C THR A 454 2.79 19.24 -8.92
N THR A 455 2.99 20.08 -9.93
CA THR A 455 2.85 21.53 -9.81
C THR A 455 1.39 21.95 -9.86
N ILE A 456 0.96 22.79 -8.91
CA ILE A 456 -0.43 23.25 -8.81
C ILE A 456 -0.50 24.70 -9.28
N LEU A 457 -1.17 24.89 -10.42
CA LEU A 457 -1.21 26.18 -11.12
C LEU A 457 -2.44 27.03 -10.74
N ALA A 458 -3.60 26.38 -10.51
CA ALA A 458 -4.89 27.07 -10.38
C ALA A 458 -5.35 27.21 -8.93
N GLN A 459 -5.92 28.37 -8.57
CA GLN A 459 -6.41 28.66 -7.22
C GLN A 459 -7.46 27.64 -6.73
N GLU A 460 -8.41 27.24 -7.58
CA GLU A 460 -9.47 26.28 -7.22
C GLU A 460 -8.90 24.91 -6.80
N GLN A 461 -7.79 24.50 -7.41
CA GLN A 461 -7.10 23.25 -7.06
C GLN A 461 -6.38 23.38 -5.71
N VAL A 462 -5.81 24.55 -5.42
CA VAL A 462 -5.20 24.84 -4.11
C VAL A 462 -6.27 24.78 -3.01
N ASP A 463 -7.39 25.47 -3.20
CA ASP A 463 -8.48 25.48 -2.22
C ASP A 463 -9.03 24.06 -1.98
N SER A 464 -9.15 23.26 -3.04
CA SER A 464 -9.59 21.86 -2.93
C SER A 464 -8.62 20.98 -2.15
N ILE A 465 -7.31 21.10 -2.38
CA ILE A 465 -6.29 20.33 -1.64
C ILE A 465 -6.23 20.81 -0.18
N LEU A 466 -6.28 22.11 0.07
CA LEU A 466 -6.28 22.65 1.43
C LEU A 466 -7.50 22.17 2.22
N ASN A 467 -8.67 22.04 1.58
CA ASN A 467 -9.84 21.44 2.20
C ASN A 467 -9.65 19.94 2.50
N LEU A 468 -9.03 19.18 1.60
CA LEU A 468 -8.71 17.75 1.84
C LEU A 468 -7.67 17.55 2.95
N VAL A 469 -6.81 18.54 3.15
CA VAL A 469 -5.71 18.53 4.12
C VAL A 469 -6.06 19.34 5.36
N ALA A 470 -7.34 19.73 5.53
CA ALA A 470 -7.83 20.55 6.63
C ALA A 470 -7.40 20.02 8.01
N THR A 471 -7.32 18.70 8.17
CA THR A 471 -6.86 18.01 9.38
C THR A 471 -5.40 18.28 9.75
N LEU A 472 -4.54 18.64 8.79
CA LEU A 472 -3.12 18.97 9.03
C LEU A 472 -2.87 20.46 9.23
N ILE A 473 -3.82 21.32 8.81
CA ILE A 473 -3.67 22.78 8.80
C ILE A 473 -4.52 23.52 9.83
N GLN A 474 -5.62 22.92 10.31
CA GLN A 474 -6.57 23.53 11.22
C GLN A 474 -7.06 22.54 12.26
N ASP A 475 -7.16 22.99 13.51
CA ASP A 475 -7.72 22.19 14.60
C ASP A 475 -9.17 21.79 14.29
N GLN A 476 -9.46 20.50 14.40
CA GLN A 476 -10.79 19.97 14.11
C GLN A 476 -11.59 19.81 15.41
N PRO A 477 -12.93 19.95 15.36
CA PRO A 477 -13.77 19.85 16.56
C PRO A 477 -13.75 18.45 17.19
N ASP A 478 -13.38 17.42 16.43
CA ASP A 478 -13.29 16.02 16.88
C ASP A 478 -11.86 15.55 17.17
N GLN A 479 -10.90 16.47 17.20
CA GLN A 479 -9.50 16.19 17.52
C GLN A 479 -9.37 15.72 18.99
N PRO A 480 -8.61 14.63 19.26
CA PRO A 480 -8.35 14.19 20.62
C PRO A 480 -7.59 15.27 21.41
N ALA A 481 -7.89 15.38 22.70
CA ALA A 481 -7.30 16.38 23.59
C ALA A 481 -5.86 16.05 24.03
N ASP A 482 -5.33 14.89 23.63
CA ASP A 482 -3.96 14.49 23.91
C ASP A 482 -3.00 15.25 22.98
N ASP A 483 -1.91 15.76 23.56
CA ASP A 483 -0.87 16.42 22.78
C ASP A 483 -0.29 15.42 21.75
N PRO A 484 -0.24 15.79 20.46
CA PRO A 484 0.35 14.93 19.44
C PRO A 484 1.83 14.68 19.75
N ASP A 485 2.35 13.53 19.35
CA ASP A 485 3.78 13.25 19.45
C ASP A 485 4.56 14.35 18.71
N PRO A 486 5.51 15.05 19.37
CA PRO A 486 6.29 16.11 18.73
C PRO A 486 7.05 15.66 17.47
N GLU A 487 7.45 14.38 17.37
CA GLU A 487 8.13 13.85 16.19
C GLU A 487 7.15 13.68 15.03
N ASP A 488 6.00 13.05 15.26
CA ASP A 488 4.95 12.86 14.25
C ASP A 488 4.43 14.20 13.74
N PHE A 489 4.18 15.15 14.66
CA PHE A 489 3.76 16.50 14.29
C PHE A 489 4.81 17.23 13.44
N ALA A 490 6.11 17.05 13.75
CA ALA A 490 7.19 17.64 12.96
C ALA A 490 7.26 17.05 11.54
N GLU A 491 7.05 15.74 11.38
CA GLU A 491 6.98 15.09 10.07
C GLU A 491 5.79 15.62 9.25
N GLU A 492 4.62 15.75 9.86
CA GLU A 492 3.41 16.28 9.23
C GLU A 492 3.59 17.72 8.76
N GLN A 493 4.13 18.59 9.63
CA GLN A 493 4.39 19.99 9.26
C GLN A 493 5.50 20.10 8.21
N SER A 494 6.45 19.17 8.19
CA SER A 494 7.46 19.08 7.12
C SER A 494 6.81 18.74 5.76
N LEU A 495 5.81 17.84 5.73
CA LEU A 495 5.05 17.55 4.51
C LEU A 495 4.29 18.78 4.01
N VAL A 496 3.61 19.51 4.90
CA VAL A 496 2.90 20.76 4.55
C VAL A 496 3.89 21.82 4.05
N GLY A 497 5.04 21.99 4.71
CA GLY A 497 6.08 22.92 4.28
C GLY A 497 6.62 22.59 2.88
N ARG A 498 6.86 21.31 2.59
CA ARG A 498 7.27 20.85 1.26
C ARG A 498 6.17 21.04 0.22
N PHE A 499 4.90 20.82 0.60
CA PHE A 499 3.76 20.98 -0.29
C PHE A 499 3.61 22.44 -0.77
N ILE A 500 3.85 23.42 0.11
CA ILE A 500 3.79 24.85 -0.26
C ILE A 500 4.77 25.16 -1.41
N HIS A 501 5.91 24.47 -1.51
CA HIS A 501 6.86 24.67 -2.61
C HIS A 501 6.36 24.18 -3.97
N LEU A 502 5.30 23.34 -4.01
CA LEU A 502 4.67 22.89 -5.26
C LEU A 502 3.60 23.86 -5.77
N LEU A 503 3.25 24.88 -4.98
CA LEU A 503 2.33 25.95 -5.37
C LEU A 503 3.08 26.95 -6.25
N HIS A 504 2.99 26.77 -7.56
CA HIS A 504 3.64 27.62 -8.54
C HIS A 504 2.63 28.00 -9.62
N SER A 505 2.41 29.29 -9.84
CA SER A 505 1.65 29.75 -11.01
C SER A 505 2.61 30.40 -12.01
N GLU A 506 2.36 30.21 -13.30
CA GLU A 506 3.12 30.89 -14.36
C GLU A 506 2.77 32.38 -14.44
N ASP A 507 1.61 32.75 -13.91
CA ASP A 507 1.15 34.13 -13.83
C ASP A 507 1.55 34.72 -12.47
N PRO A 508 2.48 35.70 -12.44
CA PRO A 508 2.83 36.42 -11.23
C PRO A 508 1.60 37.08 -10.58
N ASP A 509 0.55 37.42 -11.35
CA ASP A 509 -0.67 38.03 -10.83
C ASP A 509 -1.53 37.00 -10.05
N GLN A 510 -1.57 35.74 -10.48
CA GLN A 510 -2.15 34.63 -9.70
C GLN A 510 -1.24 34.17 -8.55
N GLN A 511 0.08 34.21 -8.73
CA GLN A 511 1.03 33.73 -7.72
C GLN A 511 1.21 34.74 -6.57
N TYR A 512 1.37 36.04 -6.87
CA TYR A 512 1.77 37.05 -5.89
C TYR A 512 1.26 38.49 -6.10
N LEU A 513 0.92 38.95 -7.31
CA LEU A 513 0.71 40.38 -7.63
C LEU A 513 -0.76 40.80 -7.81
N ASP A 514 -1.18 41.67 -6.91
CA ASP A 514 -2.40 42.49 -6.91
C ASP A 514 -1.87 43.93 -6.85
N ASP A 515 -2.59 44.93 -7.33
CA ASP A 515 -2.25 46.38 -7.30
C ASP A 515 -1.97 46.94 -5.88
N LYS A 516 -1.96 46.06 -4.88
CA LYS A 516 -1.75 46.26 -3.46
C LYS A 516 -0.50 45.53 -2.95
N TRP A 517 0.51 45.26 -3.80
CA TRP A 517 1.77 44.60 -3.42
C TRP A 517 2.32 45.09 -2.07
N GLU A 518 2.43 46.40 -1.90
CA GLU A 518 2.94 47.02 -0.67
C GLU A 518 2.07 46.70 0.56
N LYS A 519 0.74 46.75 0.41
CA LYS A 519 -0.21 46.41 1.49
C LYS A 519 -0.17 44.90 1.79
N LYS A 520 0.07 44.05 0.79
CA LYS A 520 0.24 42.61 0.99
C LYS A 520 1.55 42.30 1.70
N CYS A 521 2.68 42.88 1.29
CA CYS A 521 3.95 42.76 2.01
C CYS A 521 3.78 43.16 3.48
N GLN A 522 3.18 44.32 3.75
CA GLN A 522 2.88 44.74 5.13
C GLN A 522 2.02 43.75 5.90
N LYS A 523 0.97 43.19 5.28
CA LYS A 523 0.13 42.15 5.90
C LYS A 523 0.88 40.85 6.13
N ILE A 524 1.72 40.41 5.19
CA ILE A 524 2.52 39.19 5.30
C ILE A 524 3.54 39.34 6.43
N PHE A 525 4.26 40.46 6.50
CA PHE A 525 5.18 40.73 7.60
C PHE A 525 4.44 40.89 8.94
N SER A 526 3.25 41.50 8.95
CA SER A 526 2.41 41.56 10.15
C SER A 526 1.93 40.18 10.60
N PHE A 527 1.53 39.32 9.65
CA PHE A 527 1.16 37.94 9.92
C PHE A 527 2.37 37.14 10.43
N ALA A 528 3.50 37.20 9.75
CA ALA A 528 4.75 36.56 10.19
C ALA A 528 5.15 37.04 11.59
N HIS A 529 5.04 38.34 11.87
CA HIS A 529 5.27 38.88 13.22
C HIS A 529 4.32 38.26 14.25
N GLN A 530 3.03 38.12 13.94
CA GLN A 530 2.05 37.47 14.83
C GLN A 530 2.38 35.99 15.05
N THR A 531 2.73 35.25 13.99
CA THR A 531 3.12 33.84 14.07
C THR A 531 4.39 33.65 14.90
N ILE A 532 5.41 34.48 14.66
CA ILE A 532 6.66 34.45 15.44
C ILE A 532 6.37 34.82 16.90
N SER A 533 5.50 35.80 17.17
CA SER A 533 5.09 36.17 18.53
C SER A 533 4.31 35.05 19.25
N ALA A 534 3.56 34.23 18.50
CA ALA A 534 2.90 33.05 19.06
C ALA A 534 3.93 31.98 19.47
N LEU A 535 5.02 31.81 18.71
CA LEU A 535 6.13 30.92 19.09
C LEU A 535 6.84 31.36 20.38
N ILE A 536 6.94 32.68 20.64
CA ILE A 536 7.50 33.19 21.91
C ILE A 536 6.63 32.72 23.09
N LYS A 537 5.30 32.74 22.94
CA LYS A 537 4.37 32.25 23.98
C LYS A 537 4.50 30.74 24.24
N ALA A 538 5.10 29.99 23.30
CA ALA A 538 5.37 28.56 23.43
C ALA A 538 6.76 28.25 24.03
N GLU A 539 7.40 29.22 24.70
CA GLU A 539 8.68 29.08 25.42
C GLU A 539 9.90 28.68 24.55
N LEU A 540 9.79 28.76 23.22
CA LEU A 540 10.92 28.58 22.31
C LEU A 540 11.63 29.92 22.13
N ALA A 541 12.69 30.24 22.89
CA ALA A 541 13.32 31.57 22.81
C ALA A 541 14.31 31.74 21.63
N GLU A 542 15.04 30.69 21.23
CA GLU A 542 16.08 30.83 20.20
C GLU A 542 15.55 30.87 18.76
N LEU A 543 14.50 30.10 18.45
CA LEU A 543 13.94 30.01 17.11
C LEU A 543 13.27 31.32 16.67
N PRO A 544 12.42 31.97 17.47
CA PRO A 544 11.83 33.27 17.15
C PRO A 544 12.88 34.36 16.98
N LEU A 545 13.97 34.33 17.76
CA LEU A 545 15.08 35.28 17.56
C LEU A 545 15.65 35.15 16.15
N ARG A 546 15.94 33.92 15.69
CA ARG A 546 16.44 33.69 14.33
C ARG A 546 15.40 34.09 13.27
N LEU A 547 14.12 33.79 13.48
CA LEU A 547 13.04 34.17 12.56
C LEU A 547 12.83 35.68 12.50
N PHE A 548 12.94 36.41 13.62
CA PHE A 548 12.88 37.87 13.63
C PHE A 548 14.04 38.48 12.86
N LEU A 549 15.25 37.94 13.03
CA LEU A 549 16.43 38.40 12.29
C LEU A 549 16.31 38.12 10.79
N GLN A 550 15.80 36.95 10.39
CA GLN A 550 15.52 36.65 8.99
C GLN A 550 14.40 37.52 8.41
N GLY A 551 13.34 37.77 9.19
CA GLY A 551 12.27 38.69 8.83
C GLY A 551 12.78 40.11 8.62
N ALA A 552 13.70 40.57 9.48
CA ALA A 552 14.35 41.87 9.33
C ALA A 552 15.21 41.95 8.04
N LEU A 553 15.98 40.92 7.74
CA LEU A 553 16.75 40.84 6.47
C LEU A 553 15.85 40.86 5.25
N ALA A 554 14.80 40.02 5.24
CA ALA A 554 13.85 39.94 4.14
C ALA A 554 13.13 41.29 3.93
N ALA A 555 12.68 41.94 5.02
CA ALA A 555 12.10 43.28 4.93
C ALA A 555 13.11 44.29 4.36
N GLY A 556 14.37 44.20 4.78
CA GLY A 556 15.46 45.04 4.30
C GLY A 556 15.80 44.89 2.82
N GLU A 557 15.64 43.67 2.25
CA GLU A 557 15.95 43.38 0.84
C GLU A 557 14.77 43.67 -0.11
N ILE A 558 13.52 43.46 0.31
CA ILE A 558 12.33 43.61 -0.55
C ILE A 558 12.02 45.08 -0.87
N GLY A 559 12.20 46.00 0.09
CA GLY A 559 12.10 47.45 -0.15
C GLY A 559 10.71 48.02 -0.44
N PHE A 560 9.67 47.65 0.34
CA PHE A 560 8.31 48.24 0.26
C PHE A 560 8.17 49.53 1.11
N GLU A 561 7.23 50.45 0.87
CA GLU A 561 7.20 51.81 1.50
C GLU A 561 7.50 51.91 3.02
N ASN A 562 7.04 50.96 3.84
CA ASN A 562 7.25 50.94 5.31
C ASN A 562 8.29 49.91 5.78
N HIS A 563 9.15 49.44 4.87
CA HIS A 563 10.08 48.35 5.14
C HIS A 563 11.10 48.66 6.23
N GLU A 564 11.54 49.91 6.34
CA GLU A 564 12.48 50.36 7.38
C GLU A 564 11.85 50.23 8.78
N THR A 565 10.62 50.70 8.95
CA THR A 565 9.89 50.61 10.22
C THR A 565 9.64 49.16 10.61
N VAL A 566 9.20 48.33 9.67
CA VAL A 566 8.98 46.89 9.90
C VAL A 566 10.30 46.21 10.27
N ALA A 567 11.38 46.43 9.53
CA ALA A 567 12.69 45.87 9.86
C ALA A 567 13.18 46.31 11.24
N TYR A 568 12.91 47.57 11.64
CA TYR A 568 13.26 48.09 12.95
C TYR A 568 12.45 47.40 14.07
N GLU A 569 11.14 47.22 13.86
CA GLU A 569 10.27 46.50 14.80
C GLU A 569 10.75 45.06 15.01
N PHE A 570 11.05 44.33 13.93
CA PHE A 570 11.59 42.97 13.98
C PHE A 570 12.93 42.91 14.75
N MET A 571 13.83 43.85 14.50
CA MET A 571 15.10 43.95 15.24
C MET A 571 14.89 44.29 16.72
N SER A 572 13.98 45.22 17.03
CA SER A 572 13.65 45.60 18.40
C SER A 572 13.06 44.42 19.18
N GLN A 573 12.17 43.64 18.57
CA GLN A 573 11.61 42.42 19.19
C GLN A 573 12.68 41.36 19.40
N ALA A 574 13.61 41.17 18.47
CA ALA A 574 14.75 40.28 18.65
C ALA A 574 15.63 40.70 19.84
N PHE A 575 15.83 42.02 20.04
CA PHE A 575 16.53 42.55 21.21
C PHE A 575 15.78 42.34 22.52
N SER A 576 14.46 42.59 22.54
CA SER A 576 13.64 42.32 23.71
C SER A 576 13.71 40.84 24.10
N LEU A 577 13.56 39.94 23.13
CA LEU A 577 13.66 38.50 23.37
C LEU A 577 15.05 38.07 23.87
N TYR A 578 16.11 38.69 23.35
CA TYR A 578 17.47 38.49 23.85
C TYR A 578 17.65 38.95 25.31
N GLU A 579 17.07 40.09 25.69
CA GLU A 579 17.20 40.64 27.06
C GLU A 579 16.32 39.91 28.07
N ASP A 580 15.11 39.48 27.67
CA ASP A 580 14.09 38.96 28.58
C ASP A 580 14.14 37.43 28.75
N GLU A 581 14.35 36.66 27.66
CA GLU A 581 14.17 35.19 27.67
C GLU A 581 15.50 34.42 27.58
N ILE A 582 16.52 34.95 26.90
CA ILE A 582 17.80 34.23 26.71
C ILE A 582 18.74 34.47 27.90
N SER A 583 18.79 33.49 28.81
CA SER A 583 19.61 33.56 30.02
C SER A 583 20.95 32.80 29.95
N ASP A 584 21.07 31.78 29.10
CA ASP A 584 22.31 31.01 28.98
C ASP A 584 23.45 31.84 28.36
N SER A 585 24.61 31.82 29.00
CA SER A 585 25.77 32.64 28.61
C SER A 585 26.32 32.32 27.21
N LYS A 586 26.24 31.05 26.75
CA LYS A 586 26.70 30.69 25.40
C LYS A 586 25.65 31.08 24.37
N ALA A 587 24.37 30.84 24.66
CA ALA A 587 23.25 31.28 23.81
C ALA A 587 23.21 32.81 23.67
N GLN A 588 23.45 33.56 24.74
CA GLN A 588 23.55 35.02 24.71
C GLN A 588 24.67 35.50 23.76
N LEU A 589 25.87 34.90 23.84
CA LEU A 589 26.97 35.27 22.94
C LEU A 589 26.63 34.92 21.48
N ALA A 590 26.02 33.76 21.22
CA ALA A 590 25.61 33.36 19.88
C ALA A 590 24.52 34.29 19.33
N ALA A 591 23.51 34.62 20.13
CA ALA A 591 22.42 35.52 19.78
C ALA A 591 22.93 36.93 19.48
N ILE A 592 23.73 37.54 20.36
CA ILE A 592 24.25 38.89 20.12
C ILE A 592 25.19 38.95 18.92
N THR A 593 26.00 37.89 18.71
CA THR A 593 26.86 37.80 17.51
C THR A 593 26.03 37.71 16.24
N LEU A 594 24.94 36.93 16.27
CA LEU A 594 24.02 36.80 15.14
C LEU A 594 23.25 38.12 14.89
N ILE A 595 22.81 38.81 15.93
CA ILE A 595 22.17 40.13 15.83
C ILE A 595 23.13 41.13 15.18
N ILE A 596 24.38 41.21 15.65
CA ILE A 596 25.39 42.11 15.08
C ILE A 596 25.68 41.76 13.62
N GLY A 597 25.88 40.48 13.30
CA GLY A 597 26.14 40.03 11.93
C GLY A 597 24.96 40.24 10.98
N THR A 598 23.73 40.10 11.48
CA THR A 598 22.50 40.40 10.73
C THR A 598 22.43 41.89 10.44
N PHE A 599 22.60 42.71 11.48
CA PHE A 599 22.54 44.16 11.38
C PHE A 599 23.64 44.75 10.49
N GLU A 600 24.85 44.16 10.48
CA GLU A 600 25.93 44.54 9.55
C GLU A 600 25.55 44.33 8.08
N ARG A 601 24.76 43.29 7.76
CA ARG A 601 24.32 43.00 6.39
C ARG A 601 23.16 43.88 5.94
N MET A 602 22.39 44.43 6.88
CA MET A 602 21.25 45.28 6.58
C MET A 602 21.70 46.62 6.00
N ARG A 603 20.95 47.12 5.02
CA ARG A 603 21.22 48.40 4.33
C ARG A 603 20.04 49.36 4.36
N CYS A 604 18.94 48.96 5.00
CA CYS A 604 17.65 49.64 4.91
C CYS A 604 17.45 50.75 5.95
N PHE A 605 18.33 50.90 6.95
CA PHE A 605 18.16 51.88 8.01
C PHE A 605 18.81 53.25 7.69
N SER A 606 18.05 54.31 7.93
CA SER A 606 18.54 55.69 8.06
C SER A 606 19.44 55.85 9.28
N GLU A 607 20.28 56.88 9.33
CA GLU A 607 21.15 57.12 10.49
C GLU A 607 20.34 57.31 11.79
N GLU A 608 19.12 57.85 11.70
CA GLU A 608 18.21 58.05 12.84
C GLU A 608 17.82 56.72 13.53
N ASN A 609 17.57 55.67 12.75
CA ASN A 609 17.24 54.33 13.27
C ASN A 609 18.50 53.45 13.45
N HIS A 610 19.54 53.69 12.67
CA HIS A 610 20.78 52.91 12.70
C HIS A 610 21.68 53.27 13.91
N GLU A 611 21.71 54.52 14.38
CA GLU A 611 22.50 54.91 15.56
C GLU A 611 21.99 54.29 16.89
N PRO A 612 20.68 54.29 17.20
CA PRO A 612 20.14 53.62 18.37
C PRO A 612 20.48 52.12 18.41
N LEU A 613 20.28 51.40 17.30
CA LEU A 613 20.56 49.96 17.21
C LEU A 613 22.04 49.63 17.39
N ARG A 614 22.96 50.44 16.85
CA ARG A 614 24.42 50.30 17.10
C ARG A 614 24.75 50.46 18.58
N THR A 615 24.16 51.48 19.20
CA THR A 615 24.39 51.78 20.62
C THR A 615 23.83 50.66 21.49
N GLN A 616 22.67 50.10 21.13
CA GLN A 616 22.06 48.96 21.79
C GLN A 616 22.90 47.69 21.62
N CYS A 617 23.43 47.38 20.42
CA CYS A 617 24.39 46.30 20.21
C CYS A 617 25.61 46.45 21.13
N ALA A 618 26.21 47.64 21.18
CA ALA A 618 27.38 47.92 21.99
C ALA A 618 27.08 47.82 23.50
N LEU A 619 25.89 48.24 23.93
CA LEU A 619 25.43 48.12 25.31
C LEU A 619 25.18 46.67 25.69
N ALA A 620 24.45 45.92 24.87
CA ALA A 620 24.16 44.49 25.06
C ALA A 620 25.45 43.66 25.13
N ALA A 621 26.39 43.87 24.20
CA ALA A 621 27.71 43.27 24.23
C ALA A 621 28.49 43.62 25.50
N SER A 622 28.31 44.83 26.04
CA SER A 622 28.95 45.28 27.28
C SER A 622 28.25 44.79 28.54
N LYS A 623 27.03 44.26 28.47
CA LYS A 623 26.28 43.72 29.62
C LYS A 623 26.54 42.22 29.84
N LEU A 624 27.23 41.54 28.91
CA LEU A 624 27.59 40.13 29.05
C LEU A 624 28.38 39.86 30.35
N LEU A 625 28.02 38.79 31.05
CA LEU A 625 28.57 38.45 32.36
C LEU A 625 30.02 37.97 32.30
N LYS A 626 30.35 37.11 31.33
CA LYS A 626 31.69 36.54 31.18
C LYS A 626 32.61 37.51 30.44
N LYS A 627 33.77 37.83 31.04
CA LYS A 627 34.75 38.76 30.47
C LYS A 627 35.27 38.38 29.08
N PRO A 628 35.58 37.10 28.78
CA PRO A 628 35.98 36.71 27.43
C PRO A 628 34.89 36.96 26.39
N ASP A 629 33.65 36.59 26.70
CA ASP A 629 32.50 36.75 25.80
C ASP A 629 32.17 38.24 25.59
N GLN A 630 32.21 39.03 26.67
CA GLN A 630 32.10 40.50 26.65
C GLN A 630 33.17 41.13 25.74
N CYS A 631 34.42 40.68 25.85
CA CYS A 631 35.54 41.16 25.03
C CYS A 631 35.32 40.85 23.54
N ARG A 632 34.93 39.62 23.22
CA ARG A 632 34.66 39.17 21.85
C ARG A 632 33.49 39.93 21.23
N ALA A 633 32.35 40.03 21.93
CA ALA A 633 31.18 40.74 21.44
C ALA A 633 31.46 42.24 21.20
N VAL A 634 32.15 42.93 22.12
CA VAL A 634 32.52 44.35 21.95
C VAL A 634 33.49 44.54 20.78
N SER A 635 34.40 43.59 20.55
CA SER A 635 35.32 43.62 19.39
C SER A 635 34.59 43.41 18.07
N ILE A 636 33.52 42.61 18.06
CA ILE A 636 32.67 42.40 16.88
C ILE A 636 31.83 43.66 16.60
N CYS A 637 31.29 44.32 17.63
CA CYS A 637 30.57 45.60 17.47
C CYS A 637 31.38 46.69 16.76
N ALA A 638 32.72 46.63 16.78
CA ALA A 638 33.56 47.55 16.03
C ALA A 638 33.28 47.54 14.52
N HIS A 639 32.86 46.39 13.95
CA HIS A 639 32.49 46.27 12.54
C HIS A 639 31.26 47.11 12.18
N LEU A 640 30.31 47.29 13.10
CA LEU A 640 29.14 48.15 12.87
C LEU A 640 29.50 49.63 12.66
N PHE A 641 30.68 50.06 13.10
CA PHE A 641 31.20 51.42 12.93
C PHE A 641 32.21 51.55 11.76
N TRP A 642 32.44 50.47 11.00
CA TRP A 642 33.35 50.46 9.85
C TRP A 642 32.73 49.91 8.56
N SER A 643 32.02 48.77 8.64
CA SER A 643 31.42 48.05 7.51
C SER A 643 29.89 48.14 7.47
N GLY A 644 29.25 48.72 8.49
CA GLY A 644 27.81 48.99 8.48
C GLY A 644 27.41 49.94 7.34
N ARG A 645 26.22 49.77 6.77
CA ARG A 645 25.75 50.55 5.62
C ARG A 645 24.44 51.26 5.97
N SER A 646 24.39 52.57 5.72
CA SER A 646 23.18 53.37 5.92
C SER A 646 22.66 53.96 4.61
N THR A 647 21.34 54.13 4.51
CA THR A 647 20.62 54.69 3.36
C THR A 647 21.04 56.13 3.07
N ASP A 648 21.26 56.94 4.11
CA ASP A 648 21.62 58.37 3.99
C ASP A 648 22.96 58.63 3.29
N LYS A 649 23.85 57.63 3.27
CA LYS A 649 25.15 57.67 2.57
C LYS A 649 25.13 56.90 1.23
N SER A 650 23.96 56.73 0.63
CA SER A 650 23.78 55.97 -0.63
C SER A 650 24.30 54.53 -0.54
N GLY A 651 24.19 53.89 0.63
CA GLY A 651 24.66 52.53 0.86
C GLY A 651 26.19 52.38 1.00
N LYS A 652 26.93 53.48 1.14
CA LYS A 652 28.37 53.44 1.44
C LYS A 652 28.63 53.02 2.89
N GLU A 653 29.76 52.38 3.08
CA GLU A 653 30.23 51.90 4.38
C GLU A 653 30.50 53.08 5.33
N ILE A 654 30.03 52.94 6.57
CA ILE A 654 30.24 53.91 7.64
C ILE A 654 31.69 53.77 8.10
N ARG A 655 32.60 54.65 7.66
CA ARG A 655 34.00 54.64 8.09
C ARG A 655 34.24 55.58 9.28
N ASP A 656 33.83 55.20 10.50
CA ASP A 656 34.11 55.96 11.72
C ASP A 656 35.27 55.35 12.52
N GLY A 657 36.49 55.74 12.18
CA GLY A 657 37.71 55.22 12.80
C GLY A 657 37.82 55.53 14.30
N LYS A 658 37.20 56.63 14.78
CA LYS A 658 37.26 57.01 16.19
C LYS A 658 36.44 56.06 17.05
N ARG A 659 35.19 55.78 16.64
CA ARG A 659 34.33 54.82 17.36
C ARG A 659 34.87 53.39 17.30
N VAL A 660 35.46 52.98 16.17
CA VAL A 660 36.19 51.69 16.08
C VAL A 660 37.29 51.59 17.13
N MET A 661 38.12 52.64 17.26
CA MET A 661 39.17 52.69 18.27
C MET A 661 38.63 52.70 19.70
N GLU A 662 37.49 53.34 19.97
CA GLU A 662 36.82 53.29 21.28
C GLU A 662 36.36 51.88 21.64
N CYS A 663 35.74 51.15 20.69
CA CYS A 663 35.35 49.75 20.86
C CYS A 663 36.56 48.85 21.14
N LEU A 664 37.63 48.95 20.35
CA LEU A 664 38.82 48.12 20.52
C LEU A 664 39.60 48.45 21.80
N LYS A 665 39.68 49.72 22.20
CA LYS A 665 40.23 50.12 23.50
C LYS A 665 39.39 49.59 24.67
N LYS A 666 38.06 49.60 24.52
CA LYS A 666 37.14 49.02 25.52
C LYS A 666 37.32 47.51 25.61
N ALA A 667 37.42 46.80 24.49
CA ALA A 667 37.72 45.37 24.44
C ALA A 667 39.06 45.06 25.12
N LEU A 668 40.12 45.83 24.83
CA LEU A 668 41.42 45.70 25.49
C LEU A 668 41.33 45.92 27.00
N LYS A 669 40.55 46.91 27.46
CA LYS A 669 40.31 47.12 28.89
C LYS A 669 39.57 45.94 29.54
N ILE A 670 38.64 45.31 28.84
CA ILE A 670 37.92 44.13 29.32
C ILE A 670 38.83 42.91 29.35
N ALA A 671 39.67 42.69 28.33
CA ALA A 671 40.67 41.62 28.31
C ALA A 671 41.66 41.74 29.49
N ASN A 672 42.07 42.96 29.85
CA ASN A 672 42.89 43.22 31.05
C ASN A 672 42.19 42.87 32.37
N GLN A 673 40.86 42.81 32.40
CA GLN A 673 40.08 42.41 33.57
C GLN A 673 39.84 40.89 33.62
N CYS A 674 40.33 40.14 32.63
CA CYS A 674 40.28 38.69 32.65
C CYS A 674 41.28 38.16 33.69
N MET A 675 40.80 37.30 34.59
CA MET A 675 41.62 36.76 35.69
C MET A 675 42.51 35.60 35.25
N ASP A 676 42.12 34.90 34.19
CA ASP A 676 42.88 33.77 33.63
C ASP A 676 43.95 34.30 32.65
N PRO A 677 45.25 34.14 32.96
CA PRO A 677 46.35 34.63 32.11
C PRO A 677 46.36 34.00 30.71
N SER A 678 46.02 32.72 30.57
CA SER A 678 46.04 32.04 29.27
C SER A 678 44.94 32.56 28.34
N LEU A 679 43.71 32.67 28.86
CA LEU A 679 42.60 33.28 28.13
C LEU A 679 42.83 34.78 27.86
N GLN A 680 43.48 35.50 28.77
CA GLN A 680 43.83 36.90 28.59
C GLN A 680 44.78 37.09 27.39
N VAL A 681 45.84 36.29 27.30
CA VAL A 681 46.79 36.35 26.17
C VAL A 681 46.09 35.95 24.86
N GLN A 682 45.24 34.92 24.88
CA GLN A 682 44.43 34.55 23.73
C GLN A 682 43.55 35.72 23.24
N LEU A 683 42.86 36.42 24.15
CA LEU A 683 42.03 37.58 23.81
C LEU A 683 42.87 38.75 23.25
N PHE A 684 44.09 38.96 23.74
CA PHE A 684 44.97 39.98 23.16
C PHE A 684 45.36 39.65 21.72
N ILE A 685 45.59 38.38 21.39
CA ILE A 685 45.87 37.95 20.01
C ILE A 685 44.61 38.13 19.13
N GLU A 686 43.42 37.77 19.62
CA GLU A 686 42.15 37.99 18.92
C GLU A 686 41.91 39.49 18.64
N ILE A 687 42.18 40.36 19.62
CA ILE A 687 42.09 41.82 19.48
C ILE A 687 43.14 42.33 18.49
N LEU A 688 44.38 41.82 18.55
CA LEU A 688 45.45 42.17 17.60
C LEU A 688 45.02 41.86 16.17
N ASN A 689 44.49 40.66 15.93
CA ASN A 689 43.94 40.26 14.63
C ASN A 689 42.82 41.20 14.16
N ARG A 690 42.00 41.72 15.09
CA ARG A 690 40.97 42.73 14.75
C ARG A 690 41.58 44.08 14.40
N TYR A 691 42.59 44.55 15.12
CA TYR A 691 43.33 45.76 14.76
C TYR A 691 43.99 45.65 13.39
N VAL A 692 44.61 44.50 13.09
CA VAL A 692 45.21 44.21 11.79
C VAL A 692 44.15 44.26 10.68
N CYS A 693 43.00 43.62 10.87
CA CYS A 693 41.91 43.65 9.89
C CYS A 693 41.40 45.08 9.61
N PHE A 694 41.29 45.94 10.62
CA PHE A 694 40.89 47.34 10.40
C PHE A 694 42.02 48.18 9.81
N TYR A 695 43.27 47.90 10.14
CA TYR A 695 44.44 48.53 9.52
C TYR A 695 44.47 48.24 8.02
N GLU A 696 44.32 46.96 7.63
CA GLU A 696 44.26 46.48 6.24
C GLU A 696 43.11 47.13 5.44
N ARG A 697 42.00 47.49 6.11
CA ARG A 697 40.87 48.22 5.50
C ARG A 697 41.06 49.75 5.47
N GLU A 698 42.29 50.23 5.53
CA GLU A 698 42.69 51.64 5.49
C GLU A 698 42.10 52.51 6.62
N ASN A 699 42.02 51.97 7.84
CA ASN A 699 41.61 52.78 9.00
C ASN A 699 42.77 53.61 9.55
N ASP A 700 42.86 54.87 9.12
CA ASP A 700 43.87 55.84 9.59
C ASP A 700 43.95 56.02 11.12
N ALA A 701 42.87 55.67 11.84
CA ALA A 701 42.84 55.75 13.30
C ALA A 701 43.61 54.61 13.99
N VAL A 702 43.83 53.48 13.29
CA VAL A 702 44.68 52.38 13.77
C VAL A 702 46.10 52.65 13.30
N THR A 703 47.01 52.96 14.23
CA THR A 703 48.41 53.24 13.89
C THR A 703 49.30 52.03 14.13
N VAL A 704 50.40 51.93 13.38
CA VAL A 704 51.45 50.93 13.58
C VAL A 704 51.99 50.93 15.02
N GLN A 705 51.97 52.09 15.69
CA GLN A 705 52.36 52.20 17.10
C GLN A 705 51.44 51.39 18.03
N VAL A 706 50.13 51.35 17.77
CA VAL A 706 49.17 50.57 18.57
C VAL A 706 49.38 49.07 18.34
N LEU A 707 49.66 48.66 17.10
CA LEU A 707 50.00 47.27 16.77
C LEU A 707 51.28 46.84 17.50
N ASN A 708 52.34 47.65 17.43
CA ASN A 708 53.61 47.38 18.11
C ASN A 708 53.46 47.28 19.63
N GLN A 709 52.66 48.17 20.25
CA GLN A 709 52.39 48.12 21.69
C GLN A 709 51.71 46.82 22.11
N LEU A 710 50.73 46.34 21.32
CA LEU A 710 50.01 45.11 21.64
C LEU A 710 50.87 43.86 21.37
N ILE A 711 51.66 43.86 20.29
CA ILE A 711 52.62 42.79 19.99
C ILE A 711 53.66 42.67 21.10
N GLN A 712 54.24 43.80 21.54
CA GLN A 712 55.22 43.83 22.63
C GLN A 712 54.60 43.28 23.91
N LYS A 713 53.38 43.71 24.24
CA LYS A 713 52.67 43.21 25.42
C LYS A 713 52.44 41.70 25.37
N ILE A 714 52.00 41.16 24.24
CA ILE A 714 51.83 39.71 24.07
C ILE A 714 53.18 38.97 24.23
N ARG A 715 54.29 39.53 23.72
CA ARG A 715 55.64 38.96 23.88
C ARG A 715 56.12 38.94 25.33
N GLU A 716 55.73 39.94 26.13
CA GLU A 716 56.07 40.03 27.55
C GLU A 716 55.25 39.04 28.40
N ASP A 717 53.97 38.86 28.06
CA ASP A 717 53.04 38.04 28.85
C ASP A 717 53.07 36.54 28.47
N LEU A 718 53.31 36.20 27.19
CA LEU A 718 53.28 34.81 26.68
C LEU A 718 54.28 33.85 27.37
N PRO A 719 55.55 34.24 27.68
CA PRO A 719 56.50 33.36 28.36
C PRO A 719 56.17 33.10 29.84
N ASN A 720 55.31 33.93 30.45
CA ASN A 720 54.93 33.83 31.86
C ASN A 720 53.78 32.84 32.10
N LEU A 721 53.23 32.24 31.03
CA LEU A 721 52.17 31.25 31.11
C LEU A 721 52.72 29.87 31.49
N GLU A 722 51.93 29.10 32.24
CA GLU A 722 52.26 27.70 32.55
C GLU A 722 52.25 26.86 31.26
N ALA A 723 53.20 25.94 31.14
CA ALA A 723 53.31 25.05 29.99
C ALA A 723 52.15 24.04 29.98
N SER A 724 51.22 24.21 29.05
CA SER A 724 50.09 23.32 28.78
C SER A 724 49.89 23.16 27.26
N GLU A 725 49.11 22.17 26.84
CA GLU A 725 48.72 22.00 25.43
C GLU A 725 47.98 23.25 24.89
N GLU A 726 47.20 23.93 25.73
CA GLU A 726 46.51 25.18 25.38
C GLU A 726 47.49 26.33 25.11
N THR A 727 48.53 26.46 25.96
CA THR A 727 49.59 27.47 25.78
C THR A 727 50.38 27.25 24.49
N GLU A 728 50.61 25.99 24.08
CA GLU A 728 51.26 25.67 22.81
C GLU A 728 50.41 26.09 21.60
N GLN A 729 49.09 25.87 21.66
CA GLN A 729 48.16 26.33 20.63
C GLN A 729 48.09 27.86 20.54
N ILE A 730 48.06 28.56 21.69
CA ILE A 730 48.09 30.02 21.76
C ILE A 730 49.38 30.57 21.14
N ASN A 731 50.53 29.95 21.46
CA ASN A 731 51.82 30.33 20.90
C ASN A 731 51.85 30.13 19.36
N LYS A 732 51.31 29.00 18.88
CA LYS A 732 51.16 28.76 17.43
C LYS A 732 50.25 29.79 16.77
N HIS A 733 49.13 30.16 17.40
CA HIS A 733 48.21 31.19 16.88
C HIS A 733 48.89 32.56 16.78
N PHE A 734 49.67 32.96 17.79
CA PHE A 734 50.45 34.19 17.76
C PHE A 734 51.54 34.17 16.68
N ASN A 735 52.30 33.08 16.56
CA ASN A 735 53.33 32.96 15.54
C ASN A 735 52.75 33.02 14.12
N ASN A 736 51.61 32.37 13.86
CA ASN A 736 50.91 32.48 12.59
C ASN A 736 50.46 33.93 12.28
N THR A 737 50.00 34.65 13.31
CA THR A 737 49.62 36.07 13.19
C THR A 737 50.83 36.93 12.83
N LEU A 738 51.98 36.69 13.47
CA LEU A 738 53.22 37.40 13.16
C LEU A 738 53.75 37.06 11.76
N GLU A 739 53.67 35.80 11.34
CA GLU A 739 54.02 35.38 9.98
C GLU A 739 53.13 36.05 8.93
N HIS A 740 51.82 36.13 9.14
CA HIS A 740 50.92 36.91 8.25
C HIS A 740 51.38 38.36 8.12
N LEU A 741 51.70 39.02 9.23
CA LEU A 741 52.22 40.39 9.23
C LEU A 741 53.59 40.52 8.53
N ARG A 742 54.46 39.49 8.62
CA ARG A 742 55.75 39.45 7.91
C ARG A 742 55.54 39.34 6.41
N LEU A 743 54.66 38.44 5.98
CA LEU A 743 54.32 38.24 4.57
C LEU A 743 53.70 39.50 3.96
N GLN A 744 52.77 40.15 4.64
CA GLN A 744 52.17 41.41 4.19
C GLN A 744 53.17 42.57 4.10
N ARG A 745 54.24 42.54 4.91
CA ARG A 745 55.36 43.50 4.82
C ARG A 745 56.29 43.21 3.64
N GLU A 746 56.52 41.94 3.31
CA GLU A 746 57.49 41.50 2.29
C GLU A 746 56.89 41.46 0.87
N SER A 747 55.58 41.24 0.74
CA SER A 747 54.83 41.32 -0.52
C SER A 747 53.57 42.19 -0.36
N PRO A 748 53.67 43.52 -0.42
CA PRO A 748 52.49 44.38 -0.35
C PRO A 748 51.61 44.15 -1.58
N GLU A 749 50.32 43.85 -1.37
CA GLU A 749 49.32 43.93 -2.45
C GLU A 749 49.29 45.38 -2.98
N SER A 750 49.08 45.54 -4.30
CA SER A 750 49.24 46.81 -5.04
C SER A 750 48.40 48.00 -4.52
N GLU A 751 47.46 47.77 -3.59
CA GLU A 751 46.58 48.78 -2.97
C GLU A 751 46.47 48.62 -1.43
N GLY A 752 47.39 47.89 -0.78
CA GLY A 752 47.36 47.66 0.69
C GLY A 752 48.14 48.71 1.51
N PRO A 753 47.79 48.92 2.80
CA PRO A 753 48.47 49.89 3.66
C PRO A 753 49.92 49.49 3.96
N ALA A 754 50.85 50.45 3.83
CA ALA A 754 52.27 50.19 4.09
C ALA A 754 52.51 49.92 5.58
N TYR A 755 53.09 48.75 5.92
CA TYR A 755 53.49 48.37 7.28
C TYR A 755 54.86 48.97 7.70
N GLU A 756 55.19 50.17 7.20
CA GLU A 756 56.46 50.83 7.50
C GLU A 756 56.52 51.20 9.00
N GLY A 757 57.49 50.61 9.73
CA GLY A 757 57.70 50.85 11.17
C GLY A 757 57.16 49.75 12.11
N LEU A 758 56.66 48.63 11.59
CA LEU A 758 56.19 47.51 12.41
C LEU A 758 57.35 46.63 12.92
N VAL A 759 57.39 46.36 14.22
CA VAL A 759 58.47 45.62 14.91
C VAL A 759 58.01 44.18 15.15
N LEU A 760 58.36 43.28 14.21
CA LEU A 760 58.01 41.85 14.22
C LEU A 760 59.09 40.92 14.79
#